data_AF-A0AAN7H3A4-F1
#
_entry.id   AF-A0AAN7H3A4-F1
#
_cell.length_a   1.000
_cell.length_b   1.000
_cell.length_c   1.000
_cell.angle_alpha   90.00
_cell.angle_beta   90.00
_cell.angle_gamma   90.00
#
_symmetry.space_group_name_H-M   'P 1'
#
loop_
_entity.id
_entity.type
_entity.pdbx_description
1 polymer ?
#
loop_
_entity_poly.entity_id
_entity_poly.type
_entity_poly.pdbx_seq_one_letter_code
_entity_poly.pdbx_strand_id
1 'polypeptide(L)'
;MKATRSSSEQRNHRESLQLFDKTPASEYPLESPAHIVVVGPVHPLSDTGPSLYIYIYISVGPASFSISYLGLQFSVSMRHIWALPARITALSLSSFQNSVVSSLSSGARLATQSNSPLSLFRTKRTFQTNNASCGSSLAEEIMTVNTTSRLARLRSLMKEREVDIYVVPSEDSHASEYIAECDMRRAFISGFTGSAGTAVVTLDKAALATDGRYFNQAAKQLDGNWHLLKTGLQDVPTWQEWASQQSEGGKVVGVDPSLISSSVADKLNEGIVKAGGDRLEAVKDNLVDLVWADERPARPNNPIFPLDKKYSGKDTATKLADLRKELEKKKALGFILSMLDEIAWLFNLRGSDIDFNPVFFSYAIVTLDSATLYVDAAKLTPESKSYLEENKISIKSYTDLFADTEALAAKAEAESASGKPKKHLISNKASWALKLALGGDRLVDEVRSPVGDAKAIKNEVELNGMRNCHIRDGAALSKFFAWLEDQLVNKKAALDEIQAADKLEEFRSAGKDFVGLSFDTISSTGPNAAVIHYKPEKGLCATIDPNAIYLCDSGAQYFDGTTDVTRTLHFGTPTPQEKEAYTLVLKGNIALDTAVFPKGTNGFAIDSLARQYLWKQGLDYRHGTGHGVGSFLNVHEGPIGIGTRKQYIDVALAAGNVLSIEPGYYEDGAYGIRIENLAIVKEVETKYQFGDKPYFGFEHVTMVPYCRNLINVDMLTPEEKEWLNKSNEEILNKTLEYFNNDELTRNWLLRETEPF
;
A
#
# COMPACT_ATOMS: atom_id res chain seq x y z
N MET A 1 39.68 -28.81 -44.07
CA MET A 1 39.63 -29.32 -45.46
C MET A 1 38.18 -29.71 -45.73
N LYS A 2 37.44 -28.92 -46.51
CA LYS A 2 37.05 -29.15 -47.94
C LYS A 2 36.09 -30.35 -48.10
N ALA A 3 34.94 -30.31 -48.81
CA ALA A 3 34.31 -29.27 -49.63
C ALA A 3 32.88 -29.71 -50.10
N THR A 4 31.97 -28.73 -50.23
CA THR A 4 31.00 -28.41 -51.33
C THR A 4 30.22 -29.47 -52.17
N ARG A 5 28.90 -29.21 -52.36
CA ARG A 5 28.16 -28.96 -53.64
C ARG A 5 26.64 -28.75 -53.35
N SER A 6 26.02 -27.58 -53.57
CA SER A 6 25.15 -27.12 -54.71
C SER A 6 24.19 -28.20 -55.27
N SER A 7 22.88 -27.98 -55.50
CA SER A 7 22.26 -26.88 -56.27
C SER A 7 20.71 -26.85 -56.23
N SER A 8 20.15 -25.63 -56.20
CA SER A 8 18.98 -25.08 -56.95
C SER A 8 17.62 -25.80 -57.10
N GLU A 9 16.53 -25.12 -56.72
CA GLU A 9 15.39 -24.84 -57.63
C GLU A 9 14.53 -23.64 -57.15
N GLN A 10 14.23 -22.73 -58.08
CA GLN A 10 13.38 -21.55 -57.94
C GLN A 10 11.90 -21.92 -58.14
N ARG A 11 10.98 -21.21 -57.47
CA ARG A 11 9.72 -20.76 -58.11
C ARG A 11 9.12 -19.54 -57.40
N ASN A 12 8.75 -18.58 -58.24
CA ASN A 12 8.19 -17.26 -57.96
C ASN A 12 6.74 -17.32 -57.47
N HIS A 13 6.31 -16.34 -56.66
CA HIS A 13 5.15 -15.51 -56.99
C HIS A 13 5.25 -14.13 -56.32
N ARG A 14 5.18 -13.08 -57.15
CA ARG A 14 4.98 -11.65 -56.86
C ARG A 14 3.49 -11.34 -57.00
N GLU A 15 2.98 -10.43 -56.17
CA GLU A 15 1.93 -9.42 -56.42
C GLU A 15 1.66 -8.70 -55.09
N SER A 16 1.40 -7.40 -54.95
CA SER A 16 1.67 -6.16 -55.69
C SER A 16 1.27 -5.03 -54.72
N LEU A 17 2.19 -4.10 -54.44
CA LEU A 17 1.92 -2.88 -53.67
C LEU A 17 1.45 -1.79 -54.64
N GLN A 18 0.36 -1.08 -54.32
CA GLN A 18 0.06 0.22 -54.90
C GLN A 18 -0.21 1.27 -53.82
N LEU A 19 0.62 2.31 -53.88
CA LEU A 19 0.47 3.63 -53.27
C LEU A 19 -0.36 4.52 -54.21
N PHE A 20 -1.18 5.41 -53.68
CA PHE A 20 -1.53 6.68 -54.33
C PHE A 20 -1.75 7.82 -53.31
N ASP A 21 -1.57 9.02 -53.84
CA ASP A 21 -1.12 10.31 -53.27
C ASP A 21 -2.10 11.15 -52.41
N LYS A 22 -1.50 12.14 -51.73
CA LYS A 22 -2.06 13.35 -51.07
C LYS A 22 -2.71 14.31 -52.11
N THR A 23 -3.76 15.14 -51.90
CA THR A 23 -4.13 16.25 -50.96
C THR A 23 -5.41 16.95 -51.55
N PRO A 24 -6.07 18.04 -51.02
CA PRO A 24 -6.33 18.58 -49.65
C PRO A 24 -7.82 19.01 -49.33
N ALA A 25 -8.09 19.27 -48.04
CA ALA A 25 -9.06 20.21 -47.38
C ALA A 25 -10.61 20.15 -47.58
N SER A 26 -11.38 19.92 -46.49
CA SER A 26 -12.37 20.87 -45.88
C SER A 26 -13.37 20.19 -44.89
N GLU A 27 -13.56 20.86 -43.73
CA GLU A 27 -14.74 20.99 -42.83
C GLU A 27 -15.61 19.78 -42.36
N TYR A 28 -15.70 19.62 -41.03
CA TYR A 28 -16.74 18.89 -40.24
C TYR A 28 -18.13 19.58 -40.36
N PRO A 29 -19.29 19.00 -39.90
CA PRO A 29 -19.45 17.92 -38.89
C PRO A 29 -20.55 16.87 -39.19
N LEU A 30 -20.48 15.67 -38.59
CA LEU A 30 -21.65 14.81 -38.35
C LEU A 30 -21.42 13.92 -37.12
N GLU A 31 -22.17 14.17 -36.06
CA GLU A 31 -22.31 13.30 -34.88
C GLU A 31 -23.05 12.01 -35.28
N SER A 32 -22.51 10.85 -34.92
CA SER A 32 -23.17 9.55 -35.07
C SER A 32 -24.05 9.24 -33.85
N PRO A 33 -25.29 8.73 -34.02
CA PRO A 33 -26.14 8.36 -32.89
C PRO A 33 -25.60 7.13 -32.15
N ALA A 34 -25.65 7.16 -30.82
CA ALA A 34 -25.34 6.03 -29.97
C ALA A 34 -26.51 5.02 -29.95
N HIS A 35 -26.21 3.74 -30.19
CA HIS A 35 -27.18 2.66 -30.09
C HIS A 35 -27.00 1.93 -28.76
N ILE A 36 -28.07 1.85 -27.96
CA ILE A 36 -28.10 1.05 -26.73
C ILE A 36 -28.99 -0.17 -26.99
N VAL A 37 -28.43 -1.36 -26.78
CA VAL A 37 -29.17 -2.63 -26.78
C VAL A 37 -29.33 -3.08 -25.34
N VAL A 38 -30.57 -3.14 -24.86
CA VAL A 38 -30.88 -3.69 -23.54
C VAL A 38 -31.37 -5.12 -23.71
N VAL A 39 -30.70 -6.05 -23.03
CA VAL A 39 -31.08 -7.48 -22.98
C VAL A 39 -31.51 -7.80 -21.55
N GLY A 40 -32.75 -8.22 -21.38
CA GLY A 40 -33.29 -8.62 -20.08
C GLY A 40 -34.06 -9.94 -20.18
N PRO A 41 -33.99 -10.81 -19.15
CA PRO A 41 -34.80 -12.03 -19.11
C PRO A 41 -36.26 -11.69 -18.79
N VAL A 42 -37.19 -12.36 -19.45
CA VAL A 42 -38.61 -12.35 -19.06
C VAL A 42 -38.92 -13.68 -18.41
N HIS A 43 -39.34 -13.66 -17.14
CA HIS A 43 -39.76 -14.87 -16.44
C HIS A 43 -41.07 -15.40 -17.06
N PRO A 44 -41.13 -16.68 -17.47
CA PRO A 44 -42.36 -17.27 -17.95
C PRO A 44 -43.36 -17.43 -16.80
N LEU A 45 -44.65 -17.22 -17.08
CA LEU A 45 -45.75 -17.40 -16.12
C LEU A 45 -46.07 -18.90 -15.81
N SER A 46 -45.16 -19.83 -16.12
CA SER A 46 -45.29 -21.26 -15.76
C SER A 46 -43.94 -21.99 -15.79
N ASP A 47 -43.71 -22.87 -14.80
CA ASP A 47 -42.42 -23.48 -14.43
C ASP A 47 -41.81 -24.54 -15.37
N THR A 48 -42.22 -24.65 -16.64
CA THR A 48 -41.68 -25.70 -17.53
C THR A 48 -41.38 -25.26 -18.98
N GLY A 49 -41.10 -23.99 -19.24
CA GLY A 49 -40.74 -23.48 -20.59
C GLY A 49 -39.31 -22.93 -20.69
N PRO A 50 -38.64 -23.01 -21.86
CA PRO A 50 -37.32 -22.41 -22.06
C PRO A 50 -37.37 -20.88 -21.98
N SER A 51 -36.36 -20.27 -21.35
CA SER A 51 -36.26 -18.81 -21.17
C SER A 51 -36.22 -18.07 -22.51
N LEU A 52 -37.17 -17.14 -22.71
CA LEU A 52 -37.22 -16.26 -23.88
C LEU A 52 -36.50 -14.94 -23.55
N TYR A 53 -35.59 -14.50 -24.41
CA TYR A 53 -34.91 -13.20 -24.29
C TYR A 53 -35.52 -12.20 -25.27
N ILE A 54 -35.83 -10.98 -24.81
CA ILE A 54 -36.35 -9.89 -25.64
C ILE A 54 -35.24 -8.87 -25.88
N TYR A 55 -35.12 -8.41 -27.13
CA TYR A 55 -34.22 -7.34 -27.54
C TYR A 55 -35.02 -6.05 -27.75
N ILE A 56 -34.69 -5.00 -26.98
CA ILE A 56 -35.26 -3.66 -27.16
C ILE A 56 -34.17 -2.75 -27.71
N TYR A 57 -34.47 -2.12 -28.85
CA TYR A 57 -33.58 -1.14 -29.50
C TYR A 57 -34.04 0.27 -29.15
N ILE A 58 -33.15 1.06 -28.55
CA ILE A 58 -33.40 2.45 -28.22
C ILE A 58 -32.41 3.31 -29.02
N SER A 59 -32.95 4.23 -29.82
CA SER A 59 -32.19 5.25 -30.54
C SER A 59 -32.43 6.61 -29.89
N VAL A 60 -31.36 7.26 -29.44
CA VAL A 60 -31.41 8.55 -28.76
C VAL A 60 -30.83 9.61 -29.67
N GLY A 61 -31.66 10.58 -30.07
CA GLY A 61 -31.24 11.78 -30.79
C GLY A 61 -31.36 13.03 -29.91
N PRO A 62 -30.79 14.17 -30.32
CA PRO A 62 -30.67 15.38 -29.49
C PRO A 62 -32.00 16.03 -29.04
N ALA A 63 -33.16 15.57 -29.51
CA ALA A 63 -34.47 16.14 -29.13
C ALA A 63 -35.62 15.12 -28.96
N SER A 64 -35.37 13.80 -29.08
CA SER A 64 -36.39 12.75 -28.92
C SER A 64 -35.76 11.37 -28.77
N PHE A 65 -36.45 10.41 -28.14
CA PHE A 65 -36.12 8.99 -28.23
C PHE A 65 -37.26 8.20 -28.89
N SER A 66 -36.89 7.13 -29.60
CA SER A 66 -37.85 6.19 -30.22
C SER A 66 -37.62 4.78 -29.67
N ILE A 67 -38.71 4.06 -29.42
CA ILE A 67 -38.71 2.66 -28.99
C ILE A 67 -39.40 1.84 -30.08
N SER A 68 -38.77 0.75 -30.50
CA SER A 68 -39.30 -0.18 -31.49
C SER A 68 -39.55 -1.54 -30.84
N TYR A 69 -40.77 -2.06 -30.96
CA TYR A 69 -41.16 -3.41 -30.50
C TYR A 69 -41.99 -4.09 -31.60
N LEU A 70 -41.54 -5.26 -32.07
CA LEU A 70 -42.28 -6.11 -33.03
C LEU A 70 -42.87 -5.33 -34.23
N GLY A 71 -42.12 -4.36 -34.77
CA GLY A 71 -42.53 -3.58 -35.94
C GLY A 71 -43.46 -2.39 -35.69
N LEU A 72 -43.75 -2.03 -34.43
CA LEU A 72 -44.50 -0.83 -34.07
C LEU A 72 -43.56 0.23 -33.46
N GLN A 73 -43.72 1.49 -33.88
CA GLN A 73 -42.84 2.61 -33.51
C GLN A 73 -43.63 3.68 -32.75
N PHE A 74 -43.13 4.11 -31.58
CA PHE A 74 -43.72 5.18 -30.76
C PHE A 74 -42.70 6.31 -30.52
N SER A 75 -43.16 7.57 -30.54
CA SER A 75 -42.33 8.77 -30.32
C SER A 75 -42.90 9.60 -29.16
N VAL A 76 -42.05 10.06 -28.24
CA VAL A 76 -42.42 10.86 -27.06
C VAL A 76 -41.49 12.08 -26.92
N SER A 77 -42.07 13.25 -26.64
CA SER A 77 -41.37 14.53 -26.46
C SER A 77 -41.23 14.87 -24.97
N MET A 78 -40.04 15.33 -24.53
CA MET A 78 -39.78 15.74 -23.15
C MET A 78 -40.16 17.20 -22.89
N ARG A 79 -41.18 17.45 -22.05
CA ARG A 79 -41.31 18.70 -21.28
C ARG A 79 -41.90 18.43 -19.88
N HIS A 80 -41.21 18.98 -18.87
CA HIS A 80 -41.56 19.15 -17.43
C HIS A 80 -41.40 17.96 -16.48
N ILE A 81 -40.37 18.00 -15.61
CA ILE A 81 -40.47 17.66 -14.16
C ILE A 81 -39.41 18.49 -13.38
N TRP A 82 -39.85 19.36 -12.46
CA TRP A 82 -39.10 19.92 -11.32
C TRP A 82 -40.08 20.28 -10.19
N ALA A 83 -39.56 20.26 -8.93
CA ALA A 83 -40.09 20.84 -7.66
C ALA A 83 -40.96 19.92 -6.75
N LEU A 84 -40.89 19.87 -5.39
CA LEU A 84 -40.12 20.51 -4.28
C LEU A 84 -40.33 19.63 -2.96
N PRO A 85 -39.98 20.02 -1.68
CA PRO A 85 -39.33 19.19 -0.63
C PRO A 85 -40.07 19.17 0.76
N ALA A 86 -39.46 18.65 1.85
CA ALA A 86 -39.56 19.21 3.23
C ALA A 86 -38.73 18.48 4.31
N ARG A 87 -38.25 19.27 5.29
CA ARG A 87 -37.45 18.98 6.50
C ARG A 87 -38.33 18.70 7.74
N ILE A 88 -37.76 18.11 8.80
CA ILE A 88 -38.14 18.36 10.22
C ILE A 88 -36.88 18.42 11.11
N THR A 89 -36.86 19.38 12.05
CA THR A 89 -35.89 19.61 13.14
C THR A 89 -36.60 19.49 14.50
N ALA A 90 -35.91 19.08 15.56
CA ALA A 90 -36.33 19.34 16.96
C ALA A 90 -35.12 19.41 17.93
N LEU A 91 -35.23 20.32 18.91
CA LEU A 91 -34.27 20.76 19.93
C LEU A 91 -34.49 20.10 21.31
N SER A 92 -33.44 20.03 22.14
CA SER A 92 -33.27 20.77 23.44
C SER A 92 -32.73 19.98 24.67
N LEU A 93 -31.58 20.45 25.19
CA LEU A 93 -31.19 20.86 26.56
C LEU A 93 -31.39 19.99 27.83
N SER A 94 -30.29 19.85 28.63
CA SER A 94 -30.08 20.30 30.04
C SER A 94 -28.89 19.54 30.72
N SER A 95 -27.75 20.18 31.02
CA SER A 95 -27.28 20.83 32.28
C SER A 95 -26.91 19.91 33.47
N PHE A 96 -25.68 20.03 34.01
CA PHE A 96 -25.37 20.15 35.47
C PHE A 96 -23.86 20.42 35.73
N GLN A 97 -23.55 21.22 36.78
CA GLN A 97 -22.23 21.69 37.23
C GLN A 97 -21.76 21.03 38.55
N ASN A 98 -20.44 21.22 38.85
CA ASN A 98 -19.67 21.15 40.13
C ASN A 98 -18.59 20.04 40.12
N SER A 99 -17.36 20.17 40.66
CA SER A 99 -16.66 21.18 41.48
C SER A 99 -15.14 20.87 41.55
N VAL A 100 -14.37 21.86 41.99
CA VAL A 100 -12.91 21.99 42.20
C VAL A 100 -12.31 21.09 43.31
N VAL A 101 -11.08 20.55 43.15
CA VAL A 101 -10.02 20.42 44.22
C VAL A 101 -8.60 20.41 43.58
N SER A 102 -7.64 20.99 44.32
CA SER A 102 -6.24 21.33 44.01
C SER A 102 -5.16 20.31 44.44
N SER A 103 -3.94 20.54 43.89
CA SER A 103 -2.59 20.54 44.53
C SER A 103 -1.57 19.40 44.30
N LEU A 104 -0.48 19.77 43.61
CA LEU A 104 0.97 19.62 43.89
C LEU A 104 1.53 18.31 44.50
N SER A 105 2.56 17.73 43.87
CA SER A 105 3.94 17.72 44.42
C SER A 105 4.96 17.02 43.50
N SER A 106 6.21 17.46 43.69
CA SER A 106 7.47 17.21 42.99
C SER A 106 8.24 15.97 43.47
N GLY A 107 9.13 15.42 42.62
CA GLY A 107 10.20 14.53 43.09
C GLY A 107 11.10 13.98 41.98
N ALA A 108 12.31 14.54 41.85
CA ALA A 108 13.39 14.03 41.01
C ALA A 108 14.32 13.11 41.82
N ARG A 109 14.95 12.11 41.17
CA ARG A 109 16.33 11.66 41.48
C ARG A 109 16.93 10.73 40.42
N LEU A 110 18.25 10.89 40.29
CA LEU A 110 19.18 10.33 39.31
C LEU A 110 19.47 8.83 39.48
N ALA A 111 19.83 8.17 38.37
CA ALA A 111 20.61 6.93 38.37
C ALA A 111 21.66 6.93 37.24
N THR A 112 22.85 6.46 37.59
CA THR A 112 24.13 6.44 36.88
C THR A 112 24.25 5.31 35.84
N GLN A 113 24.99 5.56 34.74
CA GLN A 113 25.25 4.61 33.64
C GLN A 113 26.58 3.84 33.81
N SER A 114 26.60 2.59 33.31
CA SER A 114 27.81 1.81 32.99
C SER A 114 27.68 1.21 31.58
N ASN A 115 28.75 1.30 30.78
CA ASN A 115 28.81 1.02 29.33
C ASN A 115 29.06 -0.46 28.97
N SER A 116 28.39 -0.95 27.91
CA SER A 116 28.85 -2.04 27.02
C SER A 116 28.24 -1.90 25.60
N PRO A 117 28.86 -2.42 24.52
CA PRO A 117 28.65 -1.96 23.14
C PRO A 117 27.55 -2.74 22.38
N LEU A 118 26.31 -2.70 22.89
CA LEU A 118 25.12 -3.30 22.27
C LEU A 118 23.97 -2.30 22.07
N SER A 119 24.24 -0.99 22.07
CA SER A 119 23.20 0.03 22.29
C SER A 119 22.89 0.96 21.11
N LEU A 120 22.96 0.49 19.86
CA LEU A 120 22.61 1.34 18.71
C LEU A 120 21.14 1.26 18.26
N PHE A 121 20.33 0.39 18.87
CA PHE A 121 18.89 0.31 18.64
C PHE A 121 18.16 0.30 19.99
N ARG A 122 17.94 1.48 20.58
CA ARG A 122 17.09 1.58 21.77
C ARG A 122 16.47 2.97 21.91
N THR A 123 15.29 3.16 21.34
CA THR A 123 14.40 4.27 21.68
C THR A 123 13.85 4.00 23.09
N LYS A 124 14.45 4.61 24.13
CA LYS A 124 13.94 4.50 25.50
C LYS A 124 12.68 5.36 25.65
N ARG A 125 11.49 4.74 25.67
CA ARG A 125 10.27 5.38 26.20
C ARG A 125 10.28 5.32 27.74
N THR A 126 10.20 6.49 28.38
CA THR A 126 10.15 6.62 29.85
C THR A 126 8.74 6.40 30.37
N PHE A 127 8.60 5.57 31.42
CA PHE A 127 7.35 5.17 32.04
C PHE A 127 6.92 6.13 33.16
N GLN A 128 5.66 6.56 33.14
CA GLN A 128 4.93 6.96 34.35
C GLN A 128 3.53 6.34 34.29
N THR A 129 3.18 5.61 35.35
CA THR A 129 1.87 4.98 35.56
C THR A 129 1.02 5.89 36.44
N ASN A 130 -0.16 6.30 35.98
CA ASN A 130 -1.23 6.77 36.85
C ASN A 130 -2.53 6.07 36.43
N ASN A 131 -3.05 5.23 37.31
CA ASN A 131 -4.36 4.59 37.16
C ASN A 131 -5.45 5.59 37.53
N ALA A 132 -6.37 5.87 36.60
CA ALA A 132 -7.70 6.37 36.91
C ALA A 132 -8.68 5.86 35.85
N SER A 133 -9.62 5.00 36.28
CA SER A 133 -10.78 4.59 35.49
C SER A 133 -11.75 5.77 35.37
N CYS A 134 -12.06 6.23 34.15
CA CYS A 134 -13.11 7.22 33.92
C CYS A 134 -13.92 6.89 32.66
N GLY A 135 -15.22 7.15 32.71
CA GLY A 135 -16.27 6.62 31.83
C GLY A 135 -16.20 7.02 30.36
N SER A 136 -16.95 6.26 29.56
CA SER A 136 -16.96 6.24 28.10
C SER A 136 -17.19 7.60 27.41
N SER A 137 -17.80 8.58 28.07
CA SER A 137 -18.03 9.91 27.47
C SER A 137 -16.79 10.82 27.47
N LEU A 138 -15.87 10.65 28.44
CA LEU A 138 -14.60 11.39 28.44
C LEU A 138 -13.60 10.79 27.44
N ALA A 139 -13.68 9.48 27.18
CA ALA A 139 -12.84 8.82 26.19
C ALA A 139 -13.15 9.29 24.75
N GLU A 140 -14.42 9.59 24.45
CA GLU A 140 -14.81 10.20 23.17
C GLU A 140 -14.28 11.64 23.01
N GLU A 141 -14.27 12.45 24.07
CA GLU A 141 -13.71 13.81 24.05
C GLU A 141 -12.18 13.85 23.88
N ILE A 142 -11.46 12.77 24.21
CA ILE A 142 -9.98 12.73 24.18
C ILE A 142 -9.42 12.48 22.76
N MET A 143 -10.20 11.89 21.84
CA MET A 143 -9.68 11.52 20.51
C MET A 143 -9.82 12.62 19.45
N THR A 144 -10.71 13.60 19.65
CA THR A 144 -10.93 14.68 18.69
C THR A 144 -9.99 15.86 18.94
N VAL A 145 -9.20 16.26 17.95
CA VAL A 145 -8.30 17.41 18.06
C VAL A 145 -9.01 18.67 17.55
N ASN A 146 -9.09 19.73 18.37
CA ASN A 146 -9.63 21.01 17.90
C ASN A 146 -8.65 21.70 16.93
N THR A 147 -9.04 21.78 15.67
CA THR A 147 -8.23 22.29 14.55
C THR A 147 -8.57 23.73 14.15
N THR A 148 -9.47 24.40 14.87
CA THR A 148 -9.99 25.74 14.52
C THR A 148 -8.87 26.77 14.32
N SER A 149 -7.91 26.83 15.25
CA SER A 149 -6.78 27.78 15.17
C SER A 149 -5.80 27.44 14.04
N ARG A 150 -5.57 26.14 13.79
CA ARG A 150 -4.70 25.64 12.72
C ARG A 150 -5.28 26.02 11.34
N LEU A 151 -6.57 25.79 11.13
CA LEU A 151 -7.28 26.16 9.91
C LEU A 151 -7.33 27.68 9.70
N ALA A 152 -7.54 28.47 10.76
CA ALA A 152 -7.54 29.92 10.66
C ALA A 152 -6.17 30.46 10.19
N ARG A 153 -5.07 29.95 10.75
CA ARG A 153 -3.71 30.31 10.34
C ARG A 153 -3.41 29.87 8.91
N LEU A 154 -3.78 28.65 8.53
CA LEU A 154 -3.62 28.16 7.16
C LEU A 154 -4.34 29.05 6.15
N ARG A 155 -5.60 29.42 6.42
CA ARG A 155 -6.40 30.30 5.55
C ARG A 155 -5.81 31.72 5.42
N SER A 156 -5.16 32.25 6.46
CA SER A 156 -4.44 33.52 6.35
C SER A 156 -3.26 33.40 5.37
N LEU A 157 -2.45 32.35 5.50
CA LEU A 157 -1.33 32.09 4.58
C LEU A 157 -1.81 31.83 3.14
N MET A 158 -2.91 31.11 2.96
CA MET A 158 -3.53 30.90 1.66
C MET A 158 -3.89 32.23 0.97
N LYS A 159 -4.49 33.18 1.70
CA LYS A 159 -4.80 34.52 1.17
C LYS A 159 -3.54 35.30 0.80
N GLU A 160 -2.49 35.22 1.61
CA GLU A 160 -1.20 35.87 1.30
C GLU A 160 -0.52 35.29 0.05
N ARG A 161 -0.80 34.04 -0.29
CA ARG A 161 -0.24 33.34 -1.46
C ARG A 161 -1.20 33.30 -2.65
N GLU A 162 -2.33 34.00 -2.57
CA GLU A 162 -3.36 34.05 -3.62
C GLU A 162 -3.87 32.64 -4.02
N VAL A 163 -4.02 31.77 -3.02
CA VAL A 163 -4.56 30.41 -3.15
C VAL A 163 -5.91 30.34 -2.45
N ASP A 164 -6.93 29.83 -3.14
CA ASP A 164 -8.29 29.69 -2.59
C ASP A 164 -8.53 28.34 -1.93
N ILE A 165 -7.84 27.30 -2.43
CA ILE A 165 -7.99 25.90 -2.03
C ILE A 165 -6.61 25.29 -1.88
N TYR A 166 -6.31 24.68 -0.73
CA TYR A 166 -5.02 24.04 -0.47
C TYR A 166 -5.18 22.54 -0.23
N VAL A 167 -4.46 21.73 -1.00
CA VAL A 167 -4.45 20.27 -0.91
C VAL A 167 -3.27 19.82 -0.03
N VAL A 168 -3.54 18.94 0.92
CA VAL A 168 -2.57 18.37 1.86
C VAL A 168 -2.66 16.84 1.78
N PRO A 169 -1.82 16.19 0.95
CA PRO A 169 -1.71 14.73 0.86
C PRO A 169 -1.13 14.12 2.13
N SER A 170 -1.07 12.79 2.18
CA SER A 170 -0.38 12.07 3.28
C SER A 170 1.09 11.82 2.98
N GLU A 171 1.42 11.71 1.70
CA GLU A 171 2.72 11.31 1.18
C GLU A 171 3.80 12.34 1.52
N ASP A 172 5.05 11.88 1.59
CA ASP A 172 6.24 12.73 1.68
C ASP A 172 6.82 13.01 0.27
N SER A 173 7.96 13.72 0.23
CA SER A 173 8.65 14.07 -1.03
C SER A 173 9.27 12.89 -1.79
N HIS A 174 9.11 11.67 -1.26
CA HIS A 174 9.64 10.42 -1.78
C HIS A 174 8.53 9.40 -2.09
N ALA A 175 7.25 9.81 -1.98
CA ALA A 175 6.08 8.96 -2.14
C ALA A 175 6.11 7.72 -1.23
N SER A 176 6.62 7.88 -0.01
CA SER A 176 6.63 6.85 1.02
C SER A 176 5.20 6.54 1.49
N GLU A 177 4.90 5.27 1.74
CA GLU A 177 3.60 4.85 2.29
C GLU A 177 3.50 5.15 3.79
N TYR A 178 4.53 4.73 4.54
CA TYR A 178 4.76 5.19 5.91
C TYR A 178 5.64 6.43 5.84
N ILE A 179 5.33 7.41 6.68
CA ILE A 179 6.01 8.71 6.69
C ILE A 179 6.61 8.97 8.06
N ALA A 180 7.70 9.74 8.10
CA ALA A 180 8.26 10.22 9.36
C ALA A 180 7.33 11.26 10.00
N GLU A 181 7.41 11.43 11.33
CA GLU A 181 6.58 12.38 12.08
C GLU A 181 6.64 13.82 11.52
N CYS A 182 7.81 14.23 11.04
CA CYS A 182 8.02 15.55 10.43
C CYS A 182 7.24 15.79 9.12
N ASP A 183 6.76 14.72 8.49
CA ASP A 183 6.00 14.77 7.24
C ASP A 183 4.50 14.46 7.45
N MET A 184 4.05 14.21 8.70
CA MET A 184 2.64 13.97 9.08
C MET A 184 1.74 15.23 9.03
N ARG A 185 1.87 16.04 7.99
CA ARG A 185 1.19 17.33 7.80
C ARG A 185 -0.32 17.21 7.82
N ARG A 186 -0.87 16.20 7.15
CA ARG A 186 -2.31 15.94 7.13
C ARG A 186 -2.83 15.60 8.53
N ALA A 187 -2.10 14.79 9.30
CA ALA A 187 -2.47 14.48 10.68
C ALA A 187 -2.40 15.71 11.58
N PHE A 188 -1.36 16.54 11.43
CA PHE A 188 -1.27 17.81 12.15
C PHE A 188 -2.43 18.77 11.81
N ILE A 189 -2.74 19.00 10.53
CA ILE A 189 -3.76 19.99 10.17
C ILE A 189 -5.18 19.53 10.51
N SER A 190 -5.47 18.21 10.43
CA SER A 190 -6.82 17.65 10.58
C SER A 190 -7.10 16.91 11.89
N GLY A 191 -6.08 16.47 12.62
CA GLY A 191 -6.21 15.56 13.75
C GLY A 191 -6.35 14.08 13.38
N PHE A 192 -6.58 13.75 12.10
CA PHE A 192 -6.76 12.36 11.66
C PHE A 192 -5.42 11.64 11.40
N THR A 193 -5.18 10.53 12.11
CA THR A 193 -3.89 9.83 12.15
C THR A 193 -3.83 8.53 11.33
N GLY A 194 -4.88 8.13 10.62
CA GLY A 194 -4.85 6.91 9.79
C GLY A 194 -3.79 6.99 8.69
N SER A 195 -3.32 5.88 8.11
CA SER A 195 -2.19 5.94 7.17
C SER A 195 -2.52 6.56 5.80
N ALA A 196 -3.80 6.56 5.40
CA ALA A 196 -4.22 7.07 4.08
C ALA A 196 -5.28 8.17 4.20
N GLY A 197 -5.09 9.26 3.44
CA GLY A 197 -6.09 10.29 3.26
C GLY A 197 -5.55 11.57 2.64
N THR A 198 -6.44 12.47 2.24
CA THR A 198 -6.09 13.77 1.69
C THR A 198 -6.99 14.83 2.29
N ALA A 199 -6.38 15.84 2.91
CA ALA A 199 -7.09 17.00 3.40
C ALA A 199 -7.17 18.06 2.28
N VAL A 200 -8.34 18.66 2.10
CA VAL A 200 -8.55 19.77 1.16
C VAL A 200 -9.19 20.91 1.94
N VAL A 201 -8.49 22.03 2.04
CA VAL A 201 -8.92 23.20 2.82
C VAL A 201 -9.24 24.33 1.86
N THR A 202 -10.43 24.91 2.01
CA THR A 202 -10.84 26.13 1.30
C THR A 202 -10.86 27.31 2.28
N LEU A 203 -11.12 28.52 1.79
CA LEU A 203 -11.22 29.71 2.64
C LEU A 203 -12.34 29.64 3.69
N ASP A 204 -13.36 28.80 3.51
CA ASP A 204 -14.53 28.68 4.41
C ASP A 204 -14.87 27.24 4.85
N LYS A 205 -14.51 26.22 4.06
CA LYS A 205 -14.74 24.78 4.35
C LYS A 205 -13.44 23.98 4.47
N ALA A 206 -13.50 22.79 5.06
CA ALA A 206 -12.43 21.79 5.03
C ALA A 206 -13.02 20.39 4.85
N ALA A 207 -12.37 19.54 4.05
CA ALA A 207 -12.77 18.15 3.85
C ALA A 207 -11.56 17.22 3.98
N LEU A 208 -11.80 16.02 4.51
CA LEU A 208 -10.83 14.94 4.54
C LEU A 208 -11.40 13.75 3.75
N ALA A 209 -10.71 13.35 2.70
CA ALA A 209 -10.98 12.09 2.02
C ALA A 209 -10.13 10.96 2.59
N THR A 210 -10.75 9.81 2.84
CA THR A 210 -10.05 8.56 3.17
C THR A 210 -10.85 7.38 2.63
N ASP A 211 -10.29 6.16 2.71
CA ASP A 211 -10.90 4.93 2.25
C ASP A 211 -11.56 4.12 3.38
N GLY A 212 -12.22 3.02 3.02
CA GLY A 212 -13.05 2.20 3.91
C GLY A 212 -12.35 1.68 5.17
N ARG A 213 -11.01 1.59 5.17
CA ARG A 213 -10.23 1.18 6.35
C ARG A 213 -10.35 2.16 7.51
N TYR A 214 -10.63 3.44 7.22
CA TYR A 214 -10.48 4.53 8.18
C TYR A 214 -11.75 5.34 8.45
N PHE A 215 -12.91 4.94 7.90
CA PHE A 215 -14.17 5.70 8.09
C PHE A 215 -14.54 5.89 9.57
N ASN A 216 -14.42 4.83 10.37
CA ASN A 216 -14.76 4.88 11.80
C ASN A 216 -13.73 5.67 12.61
N GLN A 217 -12.44 5.54 12.27
CA GLN A 217 -11.39 6.32 12.91
C GLN A 217 -11.53 7.81 12.60
N ALA A 218 -11.71 8.17 11.32
CA ALA A 218 -11.85 9.57 10.91
C ALA A 218 -13.07 10.24 11.54
N ALA A 219 -14.20 9.52 11.65
CA ALA A 219 -15.40 10.05 12.30
C ALA A 219 -15.21 10.39 13.79
N LYS A 220 -14.26 9.73 14.48
CA LYS A 220 -13.97 9.98 15.90
C LYS A 220 -12.85 11.02 16.10
N GLN A 221 -11.91 11.14 15.17
CA GLN A 221 -10.74 12.02 15.31
C GLN A 221 -10.95 13.43 14.75
N LEU A 222 -11.83 13.58 13.75
CA LEU A 222 -12.12 14.87 13.13
C LEU A 222 -13.07 15.71 13.99
N ASP A 223 -12.75 17.00 14.14
CA ASP A 223 -13.67 17.96 14.78
C ASP A 223 -14.75 18.47 13.82
N GLY A 224 -15.66 19.31 14.33
CA GLY A 224 -16.77 19.87 13.56
C GLY A 224 -16.39 20.79 12.40
N ASN A 225 -15.10 21.10 12.19
CA ASN A 225 -14.65 21.89 11.04
C ASN A 225 -14.52 21.06 9.76
N TRP A 226 -14.46 19.73 9.86
CA TRP A 226 -14.13 18.84 8.76
C TRP A 226 -15.33 18.07 8.22
N HIS A 227 -15.43 18.00 6.90
CA HIS A 227 -16.32 17.09 6.20
C HIS A 227 -15.58 15.81 5.80
N LEU A 228 -16.05 14.65 6.27
CA LEU A 228 -15.46 13.35 5.91
C LEU A 228 -16.00 12.86 4.56
N LEU A 229 -15.12 12.78 3.55
CA LEU A 229 -15.39 12.16 2.25
C LEU A 229 -15.02 10.67 2.32
N LYS A 230 -16.04 9.82 2.45
CA LYS A 230 -15.91 8.35 2.50
C LYS A 230 -15.68 7.76 1.10
N THR A 231 -14.45 7.87 0.61
CA THR A 231 -14.06 7.52 -0.78
C THR A 231 -14.37 6.06 -1.09
N GLY A 232 -14.89 5.80 -2.29
CA GLY A 232 -15.26 4.46 -2.77
C GLY A 232 -16.71 4.07 -2.50
N LEU A 233 -17.45 4.88 -1.74
CA LEU A 233 -18.91 4.78 -1.69
C LEU A 233 -19.53 5.46 -2.92
N GLN A 234 -20.71 4.96 -3.32
CA GLN A 234 -21.48 5.53 -4.41
C GLN A 234 -21.81 7.01 -4.11
N ASP A 235 -21.73 7.86 -5.14
CA ASP A 235 -22.05 9.29 -5.11
C ASP A 235 -21.18 10.15 -4.15
N VAL A 236 -20.10 9.59 -3.58
CA VAL A 236 -19.10 10.35 -2.83
C VAL A 236 -17.96 10.76 -3.76
N PRO A 237 -17.66 12.06 -3.92
CA PRO A 237 -16.57 12.50 -4.76
C PRO A 237 -15.22 12.09 -4.17
N THR A 238 -14.27 11.78 -5.05
CA THR A 238 -12.85 11.72 -4.71
C THR A 238 -12.34 13.09 -4.24
N TRP A 239 -11.19 13.14 -3.59
CA TRP A 239 -10.60 14.43 -3.20
C TRP A 239 -10.27 15.31 -4.40
N GLN A 240 -9.90 14.72 -5.54
CA GLN A 240 -9.62 15.44 -6.79
C GLN A 240 -10.89 16.09 -7.34
N GLU A 241 -11.99 15.33 -7.39
CA GLU A 241 -13.29 15.82 -7.83
C GLU A 241 -13.80 16.92 -6.89
N TRP A 242 -13.68 16.71 -5.58
CA TRP A 242 -14.12 17.71 -4.60
C TRP A 242 -13.29 18.99 -4.67
N ALA A 243 -11.96 18.89 -4.77
CA ALA A 243 -11.08 20.05 -4.94
C ALA A 243 -11.39 20.81 -6.24
N SER A 244 -11.62 20.08 -7.33
CA SER A 244 -12.01 20.67 -8.63
C SER A 244 -13.36 21.38 -8.54
N GLN A 245 -14.38 20.76 -7.95
CA GLN A 245 -15.70 21.37 -7.75
C GLN A 245 -15.62 22.64 -6.87
N GLN A 246 -14.81 22.62 -5.79
CA GLN A 246 -14.66 23.82 -4.97
C GLN A 246 -13.98 24.97 -5.71
N SER A 247 -13.22 24.68 -6.79
CA SER A 247 -12.48 25.66 -7.59
C SER A 247 -13.34 26.46 -8.58
N GLU A 248 -14.62 26.10 -8.73
CA GLU A 248 -15.60 26.86 -9.52
C GLU A 248 -15.53 28.38 -9.25
N GLY A 249 -15.65 29.16 -10.33
CA GLY A 249 -15.64 30.62 -10.28
C GLY A 249 -14.23 31.23 -10.42
N GLY A 250 -13.31 30.54 -11.08
CA GLY A 250 -11.96 31.03 -11.38
C GLY A 250 -11.01 31.00 -10.19
N LYS A 251 -11.23 30.10 -9.23
CA LYS A 251 -10.36 29.98 -8.05
C LYS A 251 -9.10 29.18 -8.33
N VAL A 252 -8.06 29.46 -7.55
CA VAL A 252 -6.75 28.80 -7.64
C VAL A 252 -6.66 27.68 -6.61
N VAL A 253 -6.27 26.49 -7.06
CA VAL A 253 -5.95 25.35 -6.18
C VAL A 253 -4.44 25.30 -6.01
N GLY A 254 -3.95 25.34 -4.78
CA GLY A 254 -2.53 25.19 -4.44
C GLY A 254 -2.23 23.83 -3.84
N VAL A 255 -1.03 23.32 -4.13
CA VAL A 255 -0.47 22.12 -3.50
C VAL A 255 1.04 22.27 -3.42
N ASP A 256 1.65 21.67 -2.39
CA ASP A 256 3.10 21.47 -2.37
C ASP A 256 3.48 20.48 -3.48
N PRO A 257 4.23 20.91 -4.52
CA PRO A 257 4.53 20.07 -5.67
C PRO A 257 5.44 18.88 -5.31
N SER A 258 6.07 18.87 -4.13
CA SER A 258 6.88 17.76 -3.68
C SER A 258 6.04 16.55 -3.23
N LEU A 259 4.74 16.75 -2.89
CA LEU A 259 3.90 15.73 -2.24
C LEU A 259 2.97 14.98 -3.20
N ILE A 260 2.93 15.35 -4.48
CA ILE A 260 2.13 14.66 -5.51
C ILE A 260 3.00 14.35 -6.72
N SER A 261 2.67 13.29 -7.46
CA SER A 261 3.34 13.00 -8.73
C SER A 261 2.86 13.91 -9.85
N SER A 262 3.64 14.02 -10.94
CA SER A 262 3.20 14.83 -12.09
C SER A 262 1.90 14.32 -12.68
N SER A 263 1.71 13.01 -12.84
CA SER A 263 0.45 12.47 -13.37
C SER A 263 -0.77 12.86 -12.53
N VAL A 264 -0.61 12.99 -11.21
CA VAL A 264 -1.68 13.48 -10.34
C VAL A 264 -1.90 14.97 -10.54
N ALA A 265 -0.82 15.76 -10.61
CA ALA A 265 -0.90 17.20 -10.87
C ALA A 265 -1.61 17.52 -12.20
N ASP A 266 -1.23 16.82 -13.28
CA ASP A 266 -1.79 17.02 -14.62
C ASP A 266 -3.31 16.73 -14.63
N LYS A 267 -3.72 15.58 -14.10
CA LYS A 267 -5.15 15.21 -14.00
C LYS A 267 -5.94 16.14 -13.09
N LEU A 268 -5.35 16.59 -11.99
CA LEU A 268 -6.01 17.52 -11.08
C LEU A 268 -6.21 18.87 -11.76
N ASN A 269 -5.20 19.38 -12.47
CA ASN A 269 -5.30 20.63 -13.22
C ASN A 269 -6.35 20.54 -14.34
N GLU A 270 -6.42 19.42 -15.08
CA GLU A 270 -7.50 19.16 -16.04
C GLU A 270 -8.88 19.21 -15.38
N GLY A 271 -9.02 18.59 -14.20
CA GLY A 271 -10.25 18.62 -13.39
C GLY A 271 -10.65 20.03 -12.97
N ILE A 272 -9.70 20.82 -12.49
CA ILE A 272 -9.87 22.23 -12.06
C ILE A 272 -10.39 23.08 -13.22
N VAL A 273 -9.71 23.05 -14.36
CA VAL A 273 -10.10 23.84 -15.54
C VAL A 273 -11.48 23.43 -16.05
N LYS A 274 -11.77 22.12 -16.08
CA LYS A 274 -13.09 21.60 -16.48
C LYS A 274 -14.21 22.05 -15.55
N ALA A 275 -13.93 22.17 -14.26
CA ALA A 275 -14.87 22.70 -13.26
C ALA A 275 -14.97 24.24 -13.28
N GLY A 276 -14.22 24.94 -14.14
CA GLY A 276 -14.24 26.41 -14.20
C GLY A 276 -13.41 27.09 -13.11
N GLY A 277 -12.43 26.39 -12.53
CA GLY A 277 -11.33 26.99 -11.79
C GLY A 277 -10.22 27.53 -12.71
N ASP A 278 -9.28 28.29 -12.15
CA ASP A 278 -8.21 28.93 -12.91
C ASP A 278 -7.08 27.95 -13.22
N ARG A 279 -6.36 27.48 -12.18
CA ARG A 279 -5.19 26.60 -12.33
C ARG A 279 -4.84 25.84 -11.06
N LEU A 280 -3.99 24.83 -11.22
CA LEU A 280 -3.20 24.24 -10.14
C LEU A 280 -1.88 25.03 -9.96
N GLU A 281 -1.67 25.58 -8.77
CA GLU A 281 -0.48 26.35 -8.38
C GLU A 281 0.51 25.49 -7.61
N ALA A 282 1.78 25.52 -8.04
CA ALA A 282 2.89 24.83 -7.37
C ALA A 282 3.42 25.68 -6.21
N VAL A 283 2.86 25.49 -5.02
CA VAL A 283 3.23 26.27 -3.83
C VAL A 283 4.51 25.69 -3.22
N LYS A 284 5.67 26.31 -3.51
CA LYS A 284 6.99 25.81 -3.07
C LYS A 284 7.14 25.70 -1.56
N ASP A 285 6.67 26.69 -0.81
CA ASP A 285 6.68 26.64 0.66
C ASP A 285 5.46 25.87 1.16
N ASN A 286 5.68 24.79 1.91
CA ASN A 286 4.55 24.06 2.48
C ASN A 286 3.82 24.91 3.53
N LEU A 287 2.56 25.26 3.28
CA LEU A 287 1.81 26.16 4.16
C LEU A 287 1.50 25.52 5.51
N VAL A 288 1.41 24.19 5.58
CA VAL A 288 1.21 23.48 6.86
C VAL A 288 2.48 23.57 7.70
N ASP A 289 3.67 23.49 7.10
CA ASP A 289 4.93 23.65 7.83
C ASP A 289 5.02 25.05 8.48
N LEU A 290 4.52 26.10 7.84
CA LEU A 290 4.45 27.45 8.40
C LEU A 290 3.43 27.59 9.55
N VAL A 291 2.32 26.82 9.50
CA VAL A 291 1.37 26.75 10.62
C VAL A 291 1.95 25.96 11.78
N TRP A 292 2.64 24.85 11.49
CA TRP A 292 3.26 23.98 12.47
C TRP A 292 4.45 24.65 13.15
N ALA A 293 5.19 25.49 12.41
CA ALA A 293 6.31 26.28 12.90
C ALA A 293 7.30 25.42 13.71
N ASP A 294 7.76 25.93 14.86
CA ASP A 294 8.77 25.26 15.69
C ASP A 294 8.26 23.98 16.39
N GLU A 295 6.95 23.72 16.40
CA GLU A 295 6.37 22.49 16.92
C GLU A 295 6.53 21.31 15.94
N ARG A 296 6.95 21.57 14.70
CA ARG A 296 7.18 20.51 13.72
C ARG A 296 8.37 19.65 14.15
N PRO A 297 8.20 18.31 14.25
CA PRO A 297 9.30 17.42 14.57
C PRO A 297 10.46 17.57 13.59
N ALA A 298 11.69 17.48 14.10
CA ALA A 298 12.87 17.47 13.25
C ALA A 298 12.87 16.22 12.35
N ARG A 299 13.44 16.35 11.14
CA ARG A 299 13.65 15.20 10.28
C ARG A 299 14.57 14.19 11.00
N PRO A 300 14.26 12.89 10.98
CA PRO A 300 15.13 11.85 11.53
C PRO A 300 16.55 11.96 10.98
N ASN A 301 17.53 11.69 11.85
CA ASN A 301 18.96 11.75 11.53
C ASN A 301 19.66 10.46 11.95
N ASN A 302 19.09 9.32 11.54
CA ASN A 302 19.56 8.02 11.98
C ASN A 302 20.76 7.54 11.12
N PRO A 303 21.69 6.75 11.69
CA PRO A 303 22.87 6.27 10.96
C PRO A 303 22.54 5.38 9.76
N ILE A 304 23.35 5.51 8.71
CA ILE A 304 23.31 4.67 7.51
C ILE A 304 24.45 3.65 7.56
N PHE A 305 24.16 2.42 7.15
CA PHE A 305 25.13 1.32 7.11
C PHE A 305 25.02 0.51 5.80
N PRO A 306 26.12 -0.10 5.34
CA PRO A 306 26.10 -0.97 4.17
C PRO A 306 25.52 -2.36 4.49
N LEU A 307 24.78 -2.91 3.53
CA LEU A 307 24.27 -4.27 3.56
C LEU A 307 25.25 -5.21 2.85
N ASP A 308 25.74 -6.20 3.59
CA ASP A 308 26.68 -7.21 3.09
C ASP A 308 26.11 -8.00 1.89
N LYS A 309 26.97 -8.31 0.92
CA LYS A 309 26.65 -9.11 -0.27
C LYS A 309 26.12 -10.51 0.08
N LYS A 310 26.44 -11.06 1.26
CA LYS A 310 25.86 -12.33 1.74
C LYS A 310 24.33 -12.27 1.94
N TYR A 311 23.78 -11.06 2.09
CA TYR A 311 22.33 -10.83 2.18
C TYR A 311 21.75 -10.34 0.85
N SER A 312 22.44 -9.45 0.14
CA SER A 312 21.91 -8.84 -1.09
C SER A 312 22.15 -9.65 -2.37
N GLY A 313 23.11 -10.59 -2.36
CA GLY A 313 23.51 -11.41 -3.51
C GLY A 313 24.22 -10.68 -4.65
N LYS A 314 24.04 -9.35 -4.75
CA LYS A 314 24.54 -8.52 -5.86
C LYS A 314 25.10 -7.20 -5.35
N ASP A 315 26.33 -6.90 -5.73
CA ASP A 315 27.01 -5.66 -5.37
C ASP A 315 26.48 -4.43 -6.14
N THR A 316 26.75 -3.26 -5.58
CA THR A 316 26.31 -1.95 -6.07
C THR A 316 26.87 -1.64 -7.45
N ALA A 317 28.14 -1.98 -7.72
CA ALA A 317 28.75 -1.80 -9.02
C ALA A 317 27.99 -2.55 -10.13
N THR A 318 27.58 -3.80 -9.88
CA THR A 318 26.80 -4.58 -10.84
C THR A 318 25.39 -4.00 -11.03
N LYS A 319 24.73 -3.56 -9.95
CA LYS A 319 23.40 -2.94 -10.04
C LYS A 319 23.44 -1.64 -10.85
N LEU A 320 24.45 -0.78 -10.64
CA LEU A 320 24.67 0.44 -11.41
C LEU A 320 24.97 0.13 -12.88
N ALA A 321 25.75 -0.90 -13.17
CA ALA A 321 26.04 -1.32 -14.54
C ALA A 321 24.76 -1.73 -15.29
N ASP A 322 23.85 -2.45 -14.64
CA ASP A 322 22.58 -2.85 -15.26
C ASP A 322 21.62 -1.68 -15.45
N LEU A 323 21.54 -0.74 -14.49
CA LEU A 323 20.79 0.50 -14.68
C LEU A 323 21.32 1.31 -15.88
N ARG A 324 22.64 1.39 -16.04
CA ARG A 324 23.27 2.09 -17.18
C ARG A 324 22.93 1.44 -18.52
N LYS A 325 22.85 0.11 -18.61
CA LYS A 325 22.38 -0.57 -19.83
C LYS A 325 20.95 -0.16 -20.20
N GLU A 326 20.06 -0.02 -19.22
CA GLU A 326 18.70 0.47 -19.47
C GLU A 326 18.68 1.94 -19.91
N LEU A 327 19.56 2.78 -19.35
CA LEU A 327 19.75 4.16 -19.80
C LEU A 327 20.22 4.25 -21.25
N GLU A 328 21.22 3.43 -21.64
CA GLU A 328 21.73 3.36 -23.01
C GLU A 328 20.64 2.93 -24.00
N LYS A 329 19.90 1.86 -23.66
CA LYS A 329 18.77 1.35 -24.46
C LYS A 329 17.70 2.42 -24.68
N LYS A 330 17.40 3.21 -23.65
CA LYS A 330 16.43 4.33 -23.71
C LYS A 330 17.04 5.62 -24.27
N LYS A 331 18.35 5.67 -24.53
CA LYS A 331 19.10 6.86 -24.96
C LYS A 331 18.92 8.06 -24.00
N ALA A 332 18.78 7.77 -22.71
CA ALA A 332 18.55 8.75 -21.67
C ALA A 332 19.85 9.37 -21.14
N LEU A 333 19.78 10.61 -20.65
CA LEU A 333 20.91 11.31 -20.03
C LEU A 333 21.28 10.75 -18.65
N GLY A 334 20.28 10.26 -17.93
CA GLY A 334 20.41 9.70 -16.58
C GLY A 334 19.06 9.34 -15.99
N PHE A 335 19.08 8.67 -14.84
CA PHE A 335 17.92 8.38 -14.02
C PHE A 335 18.06 9.09 -12.68
N ILE A 336 17.04 9.88 -12.30
CA ILE A 336 16.99 10.54 -11.01
C ILE A 336 16.04 9.74 -10.11
N LEU A 337 16.61 9.21 -9.03
CA LEU A 337 15.92 8.39 -8.05
C LEU A 337 15.42 9.27 -6.90
N SER A 338 14.13 9.12 -6.61
CA SER A 338 13.47 9.73 -5.45
C SER A 338 12.87 8.71 -4.49
N MET A 339 12.62 7.47 -4.91
CA MET A 339 12.04 6.44 -4.05
C MET A 339 13.13 5.89 -3.11
N LEU A 340 12.90 5.93 -1.79
CA LEU A 340 13.93 5.60 -0.80
C LEU A 340 14.34 4.13 -0.82
N ASP A 341 13.40 3.23 -1.08
CA ASP A 341 13.63 1.78 -1.21
C ASP A 341 14.47 1.44 -2.44
N GLU A 342 14.26 2.14 -3.56
CA GLU A 342 15.09 2.01 -4.76
C GLU A 342 16.54 2.47 -4.50
N ILE A 343 16.72 3.58 -3.78
CA ILE A 343 18.05 4.11 -3.43
C ILE A 343 18.76 3.14 -2.48
N ALA A 344 18.09 2.69 -1.43
CA ALA A 344 18.61 1.70 -0.48
C ALA A 344 19.02 0.39 -1.18
N TRP A 345 18.19 -0.12 -2.10
CA TRP A 345 18.49 -1.31 -2.87
C TRP A 345 19.66 -1.12 -3.83
N LEU A 346 19.68 -0.02 -4.60
CA LEU A 346 20.67 0.23 -5.64
C LEU A 346 22.09 0.32 -5.06
N PHE A 347 22.21 1.01 -3.92
CA PHE A 347 23.50 1.22 -3.26
C PHE A 347 23.83 0.20 -2.18
N ASN A 348 22.98 -0.81 -1.94
CA ASN A 348 23.12 -1.74 -0.81
C ASN A 348 23.37 -1.01 0.52
N LEU A 349 22.60 0.04 0.77
CA LEU A 349 22.62 0.77 2.03
C LEU A 349 21.27 0.58 2.73
N ARG A 350 21.27 0.69 4.05
CA ARG A 350 20.06 0.67 4.88
C ARG A 350 20.14 1.78 5.93
N GLY A 351 18.97 2.18 6.40
CA GLY A 351 18.80 3.17 7.45
C GLY A 351 17.55 2.88 8.26
N SER A 352 17.10 3.86 9.02
CA SER A 352 15.88 3.74 9.85
C SER A 352 15.19 5.09 10.00
N ASP A 353 15.20 5.92 8.95
CA ASP A 353 14.56 7.24 9.02
C ASP A 353 13.02 7.17 8.97
N ILE A 354 12.47 6.08 8.44
CA ILE A 354 11.04 5.81 8.42
C ILE A 354 10.80 4.58 9.27
N ASP A 355 9.86 4.68 10.22
CA ASP A 355 9.53 3.54 11.07
C ASP A 355 9.17 2.33 10.22
N PHE A 356 9.66 1.17 10.66
CA PHE A 356 9.48 -0.15 10.04
C PHE A 356 10.08 -0.37 8.65
N ASN A 357 10.48 0.70 7.96
CA ASN A 357 11.04 0.64 6.62
C ASN A 357 12.53 0.97 6.69
N PRO A 358 13.44 0.03 6.40
CA PRO A 358 14.88 0.20 6.62
C PRO A 358 15.56 1.07 5.54
N VAL A 359 15.03 2.29 5.36
CA VAL A 359 15.40 3.27 4.35
C VAL A 359 15.89 4.57 5.00
N PHE A 360 16.46 5.47 4.20
CA PHE A 360 16.99 6.75 4.65
C PHE A 360 16.71 7.86 3.65
N PHE A 361 16.37 9.05 4.15
CA PHE A 361 16.06 10.22 3.32
C PHE A 361 17.23 10.56 2.41
N SER A 362 17.01 10.39 1.11
CA SER A 362 18.03 10.59 0.10
C SER A 362 17.41 10.76 -1.28
N TYR A 363 18.20 11.34 -2.18
CA TYR A 363 17.97 11.27 -3.62
C TYR A 363 19.23 10.74 -4.30
N ALA A 364 19.14 10.30 -5.55
CA ALA A 364 20.32 9.97 -6.32
C ALA A 364 20.19 10.33 -7.79
N ILE A 365 21.32 10.70 -8.40
CA ILE A 365 21.42 10.90 -9.85
C ILE A 365 22.42 9.87 -10.38
N VAL A 366 21.97 9.04 -11.32
CA VAL A 366 22.82 8.08 -12.04
C VAL A 366 22.86 8.45 -13.51
N THR A 367 24.06 8.74 -14.00
CA THR A 367 24.35 8.95 -15.43
C THR A 367 25.04 7.71 -16.00
N LEU A 368 25.37 7.76 -17.30
CA LEU A 368 26.12 6.69 -17.97
C LEU A 368 27.51 6.44 -17.34
N ASP A 369 28.09 7.43 -16.68
CA ASP A 369 29.47 7.43 -16.19
C ASP A 369 29.62 7.76 -14.70
N SER A 370 28.61 8.34 -14.05
CA SER A 370 28.68 8.78 -12.66
C SER A 370 27.46 8.34 -11.85
N ALA A 371 27.60 8.35 -10.53
CA ALA A 371 26.53 8.17 -9.57
C ALA A 371 26.76 9.13 -8.39
N THR A 372 25.74 9.90 -8.04
CA THR A 372 25.78 10.86 -6.93
C THR A 372 24.62 10.57 -5.98
N LEU A 373 24.93 10.41 -4.69
CA LEU A 373 23.98 10.26 -3.60
C LEU A 373 23.83 11.61 -2.87
N TYR A 374 22.60 12.09 -2.75
CA TYR A 374 22.24 13.30 -2.03
C TYR A 374 21.66 12.89 -0.68
N VAL A 375 22.41 13.15 0.38
CA VAL A 375 22.10 12.67 1.73
C VAL A 375 22.72 13.62 2.77
N ASP A 376 22.15 13.66 3.97
CA ASP A 376 22.82 14.33 5.08
C ASP A 376 24.08 13.55 5.49
N ALA A 377 25.25 14.18 5.31
CA ALA A 377 26.53 13.58 5.62
C ALA A 377 26.72 13.23 7.11
N ALA A 378 25.90 13.81 8.01
CA ALA A 378 25.87 13.45 9.42
C ALA A 378 25.35 12.02 9.66
N LYS A 379 24.55 11.47 8.75
CA LYS A 379 24.03 10.09 8.82
C LYS A 379 25.07 9.05 8.43
N LEU A 380 26.09 9.45 7.68
CA LEU A 380 27.07 8.52 7.13
C LEU A 380 28.12 8.15 8.18
N THR A 381 28.06 6.89 8.62
CA THR A 381 29.09 6.25 9.44
C THR A 381 30.43 6.16 8.68
N PRO A 382 31.59 6.03 9.36
CA PRO A 382 32.87 5.81 8.69
C PRO A 382 32.84 4.64 7.70
N GLU A 383 32.15 3.55 8.08
CA GLU A 383 31.97 2.37 7.23
C GLU A 383 31.18 2.69 5.95
N SER A 384 30.03 3.39 6.07
CA SER A 384 29.25 3.77 4.89
C SER A 384 30.00 4.76 3.97
N LYS A 385 30.83 5.66 4.52
CA LYS A 385 31.66 6.58 3.73
C LYS A 385 32.71 5.81 2.92
N SER A 386 33.45 4.91 3.56
CA SER A 386 34.41 4.05 2.88
C SER A 386 33.74 3.19 1.81
N TYR A 387 32.59 2.60 2.12
CA TYR A 387 31.82 1.80 1.16
C TYR A 387 31.41 2.62 -0.09
N LEU A 388 30.93 3.85 0.10
CA LEU A 388 30.55 4.74 -1.00
C LEU A 388 31.76 5.13 -1.86
N GLU A 389 32.89 5.43 -1.22
CA GLU A 389 34.15 5.76 -1.91
C GLU A 389 34.67 4.58 -2.75
N GLU A 390 34.69 3.37 -2.18
CA GLU A 390 35.09 2.13 -2.87
C GLU A 390 34.21 1.84 -4.09
N ASN A 391 32.92 2.17 -4.01
CA ASN A 391 31.96 2.04 -5.12
C ASN A 391 31.92 3.27 -6.04
N LYS A 392 32.80 4.26 -5.84
CA LYS A 392 32.92 5.48 -6.66
C LYS A 392 31.63 6.31 -6.72
N ILE A 393 30.94 6.42 -5.59
CA ILE A 393 29.70 7.20 -5.47
C ILE A 393 30.04 8.56 -4.86
N SER A 394 29.68 9.62 -5.57
CA SER A 394 29.83 10.98 -5.05
C SER A 394 28.77 11.29 -4.00
N ILE A 395 29.10 12.10 -3.00
CA ILE A 395 28.18 12.49 -1.93
C ILE A 395 27.94 14.00 -2.01
N LYS A 396 26.68 14.41 -1.95
CA LYS A 396 26.24 15.82 -1.84
C LYS A 396 25.18 15.98 -0.76
N SER A 397 24.93 17.21 -0.31
CA SER A 397 23.86 17.46 0.66
C SER A 397 22.50 17.07 0.08
N TYR A 398 21.60 16.55 0.91
CA TYR A 398 20.22 16.26 0.55
C TYR A 398 19.52 17.44 -0.15
N THR A 399 19.81 18.67 0.31
CA THR A 399 19.23 19.92 -0.23
C THR A 399 19.78 20.35 -1.58
N ASP A 400 20.94 19.83 -1.99
CA ASP A 400 21.62 20.28 -3.22
C ASP A 400 20.99 19.67 -4.49
N LEU A 401 20.11 18.67 -4.35
CA LEU A 401 19.50 17.98 -5.49
C LEU A 401 18.85 18.97 -6.45
N PHE A 402 17.97 19.85 -5.96
CA PHE A 402 17.16 20.69 -6.83
C PHE A 402 18.02 21.65 -7.66
N ALA A 403 19.04 22.26 -7.04
CA ALA A 403 20.00 23.11 -7.74
C ALA A 403 20.77 22.34 -8.83
N ASP A 404 21.19 21.11 -8.54
CA ASP A 404 21.87 20.24 -9.52
C ASP A 404 20.92 19.83 -10.66
N THR A 405 19.64 19.53 -10.36
CA THR A 405 18.66 19.17 -11.39
C THR A 405 18.32 20.34 -12.31
N GLU A 406 18.27 21.57 -11.78
CA GLU A 406 18.10 22.79 -12.57
C GLU A 406 19.33 23.03 -13.48
N ALA A 407 20.53 22.78 -12.97
CA ALA A 407 21.76 22.85 -13.77
C ALA A 407 21.80 21.79 -14.89
N LEU A 408 21.33 20.56 -14.61
CA LEU A 408 21.18 19.51 -15.62
C LEU A 408 20.17 19.91 -16.69
N ALA A 409 19.02 20.47 -16.30
CA ALA A 409 18.02 20.97 -17.23
C ALA A 409 18.57 22.07 -18.14
N ALA A 410 19.27 23.07 -17.58
CA ALA A 410 19.89 24.14 -18.34
C ALA A 410 20.94 23.62 -19.34
N LYS A 411 21.75 22.63 -18.94
CA LYS A 411 22.73 21.98 -19.82
C LYS A 411 22.05 21.21 -20.95
N ALA A 412 21.05 20.40 -20.63
CA ALA A 412 20.30 19.64 -21.63
C ALA A 412 19.62 20.57 -22.64
N GLU A 413 19.03 21.68 -22.18
CA GLU A 413 18.42 22.69 -23.03
C GLU A 413 19.43 23.33 -23.99
N ALA A 414 20.62 23.72 -23.49
CA ALA A 414 21.69 24.29 -24.29
C ALA A 414 22.21 23.33 -25.37
N GLU A 415 22.36 22.03 -25.04
CA GLU A 415 22.79 20.99 -25.97
C GLU A 415 21.72 20.66 -27.03
N SER A 416 20.46 21.00 -26.74
CA SER A 416 19.30 20.70 -27.59
C SER A 416 19.00 21.80 -28.62
N ALA A 417 19.78 22.88 -28.67
CA ALA A 417 19.63 23.96 -29.64
C ALA A 417 19.72 23.52 -31.12
N SER A 418 20.18 22.28 -31.39
CA SER A 418 20.36 21.71 -32.73
C SER A 418 19.48 20.48 -33.05
N GLY A 419 18.55 20.08 -32.16
CA GLY A 419 17.71 18.89 -32.39
C GLY A 419 16.73 18.56 -31.26
N LYS A 420 16.10 17.37 -31.33
CA LYS A 420 15.21 16.91 -30.26
C LYS A 420 16.02 16.70 -28.97
N PRO A 421 15.60 17.28 -27.83
CA PRO A 421 16.35 17.13 -26.59
C PRO A 421 16.47 15.67 -26.16
N LYS A 422 17.64 15.30 -25.67
CA LYS A 422 17.78 14.08 -24.86
C LYS A 422 17.16 14.37 -23.49
N LYS A 423 16.51 13.35 -22.93
CA LYS A 423 15.75 13.50 -21.71
C LYS A 423 16.39 12.77 -20.54
N HIS A 424 16.14 13.31 -19.36
CA HIS A 424 16.33 12.61 -18.09
C HIS A 424 15.12 11.72 -17.80
N LEU A 425 15.36 10.60 -17.13
CA LEU A 425 14.30 9.71 -16.67
C LEU A 425 14.03 9.96 -15.19
N ILE A 426 12.75 9.97 -14.83
CA ILE A 426 12.28 9.89 -13.44
C ILE A 426 11.25 8.78 -13.31
N SER A 427 11.07 8.26 -12.10
CA SER A 427 9.96 7.34 -11.81
C SER A 427 8.63 8.04 -12.08
N ASN A 428 7.63 7.31 -12.58
CA ASN A 428 6.24 7.80 -12.71
C ASN A 428 5.55 8.04 -11.34
N LYS A 429 6.23 7.70 -10.23
CA LYS A 429 5.86 8.07 -8.87
C LYS A 429 6.64 9.27 -8.32
N ALA A 430 7.63 9.78 -9.05
CA ALA A 430 8.42 10.92 -8.61
C ALA A 430 7.55 12.18 -8.49
N SER A 431 7.97 13.07 -7.58
CA SER A 431 7.23 14.28 -7.29
C SER A 431 7.18 15.24 -8.48
N TRP A 432 6.08 16.00 -8.56
CA TRP A 432 5.90 17.04 -9.55
C TRP A 432 7.01 18.09 -9.45
N ALA A 433 7.45 18.42 -8.24
CA ALA A 433 8.59 19.32 -7.98
C ALA A 433 9.86 18.88 -8.72
N LEU A 434 10.17 17.58 -8.69
CA LEU A 434 11.36 17.06 -9.37
C LEU A 434 11.27 17.20 -10.89
N LYS A 435 10.09 16.91 -11.47
CA LYS A 435 9.85 17.10 -12.90
C LYS A 435 9.98 18.57 -13.30
N LEU A 436 9.44 19.49 -12.51
CA LEU A 436 9.54 20.93 -12.74
C LEU A 436 11.00 21.41 -12.71
N ALA A 437 11.78 21.00 -11.70
CA ALA A 437 13.19 21.36 -11.56
C ALA A 437 14.05 20.83 -12.71
N LEU A 438 13.69 19.68 -13.29
CA LEU A 438 14.36 19.10 -14.46
C LEU A 438 13.88 19.68 -15.81
N GLY A 439 13.06 20.73 -15.83
CA GLY A 439 12.63 21.41 -17.06
C GLY A 439 11.38 20.84 -17.72
N GLY A 440 10.55 20.09 -16.98
CA GLY A 440 9.22 19.66 -17.40
C GLY A 440 9.21 18.64 -18.55
N ASP A 441 8.06 18.50 -19.22
CA ASP A 441 7.82 17.51 -20.28
C ASP A 441 8.80 17.57 -21.46
N ARG A 442 9.47 18.72 -21.63
CA ARG A 442 10.45 18.92 -22.69
C ARG A 442 11.73 18.12 -22.44
N LEU A 443 12.17 18.02 -21.19
CA LEU A 443 13.47 17.47 -20.80
C LEU A 443 13.37 16.20 -19.93
N VAL A 444 12.15 15.81 -19.55
CA VAL A 444 11.90 14.64 -18.70
C VAL A 444 11.00 13.65 -19.41
N ASP A 445 11.30 12.36 -19.23
CA ASP A 445 10.36 11.26 -19.47
C ASP A 445 10.07 10.56 -18.14
N GLU A 446 8.79 10.45 -17.80
CA GLU A 446 8.31 9.64 -16.67
C GLU A 446 8.23 8.18 -17.10
N VAL A 447 8.86 7.29 -16.35
CA VAL A 447 8.92 5.86 -16.67
C VAL A 447 8.61 5.02 -15.44
N ARG A 448 8.10 3.80 -15.64
CA ARG A 448 8.18 2.79 -14.57
C ARG A 448 9.65 2.56 -14.25
N SER A 449 10.00 2.60 -12.96
CA SER A 449 11.39 2.57 -12.54
C SER A 449 12.07 1.27 -12.96
N PRO A 450 13.20 1.31 -13.69
CA PRO A 450 14.01 0.12 -13.95
C PRO A 450 14.60 -0.48 -12.68
N VAL A 451 14.80 0.32 -11.62
CA VAL A 451 15.26 -0.17 -10.31
C VAL A 451 14.13 -0.86 -9.57
N GLY A 452 12.92 -0.29 -9.61
CA GLY A 452 11.70 -0.92 -9.09
C GLY A 452 11.41 -2.27 -9.76
N ASP A 453 11.49 -2.33 -11.10
CA ASP A 453 11.30 -3.58 -11.85
C ASP A 453 12.38 -4.63 -11.53
N ALA A 454 13.64 -4.20 -11.36
CA ALA A 454 14.75 -5.10 -11.05
C ALA A 454 14.65 -5.70 -9.64
N LYS A 455 14.35 -4.90 -8.62
CA LYS A 455 14.29 -5.37 -7.23
C LYS A 455 13.04 -6.20 -6.91
N ALA A 456 11.98 -6.07 -7.71
CA ALA A 456 10.78 -6.89 -7.58
C ALA A 456 11.07 -8.39 -7.84
N ILE A 457 12.13 -8.69 -8.61
CA ILE A 457 12.58 -10.06 -8.89
C ILE A 457 13.80 -10.34 -8.01
N LYS A 458 13.60 -11.13 -6.96
CA LYS A 458 14.65 -11.46 -5.99
C LYS A 458 15.62 -12.46 -6.60
N ASN A 459 16.91 -12.28 -6.34
CA ASN A 459 17.92 -13.26 -6.70
C ASN A 459 17.96 -14.42 -5.68
N GLU A 460 18.66 -15.52 -5.99
CA GLU A 460 18.69 -16.71 -5.12
C GLU A 460 19.18 -16.44 -3.69
N VAL A 461 20.07 -15.47 -3.46
CA VAL A 461 20.51 -15.12 -2.11
C VAL A 461 19.37 -14.46 -1.33
N GLU A 462 18.69 -13.49 -1.95
CA GLU A 462 17.51 -12.82 -1.37
C GLU A 462 16.37 -13.83 -1.13
N LEU A 463 16.10 -14.73 -2.09
CA LEU A 463 15.06 -15.77 -1.94
C LEU A 463 15.37 -16.75 -0.79
N ASN A 464 16.62 -17.18 -0.66
CA ASN A 464 17.02 -18.03 0.46
C ASN A 464 16.99 -17.28 1.80
N GLY A 465 17.30 -15.99 1.80
CA GLY A 465 17.10 -15.12 2.95
C GLY A 465 15.63 -15.07 3.38
N MET A 466 14.70 -14.86 2.44
CA MET A 466 13.27 -14.90 2.70
C MET A 466 12.83 -16.25 3.28
N ARG A 467 13.26 -17.39 2.71
CA ARG A 467 12.96 -18.72 3.28
C ARG A 467 13.44 -18.85 4.73
N ASN A 468 14.67 -18.42 4.99
CA ASN A 468 15.28 -18.57 6.30
C ASN A 468 14.59 -17.66 7.34
N CYS A 469 14.31 -16.40 7.02
CA CYS A 469 13.69 -15.48 7.96
C CYS A 469 12.28 -15.92 8.34
N HIS A 470 11.50 -16.48 7.41
CA HIS A 470 10.17 -16.98 7.73
C HIS A 470 10.16 -18.24 8.60
N ILE A 471 11.23 -19.06 8.58
CA ILE A 471 11.38 -20.17 9.54
C ILE A 471 11.58 -19.61 10.96
N ARG A 472 12.47 -18.62 11.12
CA ARG A 472 12.72 -18.00 12.43
C ARG A 472 11.49 -17.26 12.94
N ASP A 473 10.82 -16.53 12.06
CA ASP A 473 9.60 -15.79 12.39
C ASP A 473 8.45 -16.74 12.74
N GLY A 474 8.31 -17.84 11.99
CA GLY A 474 7.36 -18.90 12.29
C GLY A 474 7.58 -19.55 13.66
N ALA A 475 8.84 -19.74 14.05
CA ALA A 475 9.17 -20.21 15.38
C ALA A 475 8.82 -19.20 16.49
N ALA A 476 9.07 -17.90 16.26
CA ALA A 476 8.70 -16.83 17.19
C ALA A 476 7.17 -16.74 17.37
N LEU A 477 6.40 -16.83 16.28
CA LEU A 477 4.93 -16.83 16.32
C LEU A 477 4.35 -18.07 16.98
N SER A 478 4.90 -19.25 16.72
CA SER A 478 4.47 -20.49 17.39
C SER A 478 4.67 -20.38 18.91
N LYS A 479 5.82 -19.84 19.34
CA LYS A 479 6.09 -19.55 20.75
C LYS A 479 5.12 -18.52 21.34
N PHE A 480 4.84 -17.47 20.58
CA PHE A 480 3.89 -16.45 20.98
C PHE A 480 2.48 -17.02 21.17
N PHE A 481 1.95 -17.76 20.21
CA PHE A 481 0.60 -18.32 20.32
C PHE A 481 0.49 -19.38 21.41
N ALA A 482 1.51 -20.23 21.59
CA ALA A 482 1.56 -21.16 22.72
C ALA A 482 1.56 -20.42 24.08
N TRP A 483 2.35 -19.35 24.20
CA TRP A 483 2.37 -18.51 25.39
C TRP A 483 1.03 -17.82 25.61
N LEU A 484 0.45 -17.23 24.57
CA LEU A 484 -0.80 -16.46 24.66
C LEU A 484 -1.96 -17.36 25.09
N GLU A 485 -2.08 -18.54 24.48
CA GLU A 485 -3.08 -19.54 24.87
C GLU A 485 -2.90 -19.95 26.35
N ASP A 486 -1.67 -20.24 26.79
CA ASP A 486 -1.40 -20.59 28.19
C ASP A 486 -1.77 -19.45 29.16
N GLN A 487 -1.44 -18.21 28.82
CA GLN A 487 -1.78 -17.05 29.64
C GLN A 487 -3.29 -16.88 29.76
N LEU A 488 -4.01 -16.92 28.64
CA LEU A 488 -5.45 -16.63 28.60
C LEU A 488 -6.29 -17.79 29.16
N VAL A 489 -5.96 -19.04 28.82
CA VAL A 489 -6.78 -20.20 29.14
C VAL A 489 -6.38 -20.83 30.49
N ASN A 490 -5.10 -21.15 30.68
CA ASN A 490 -4.65 -21.89 31.85
C ASN A 490 -4.42 -20.96 33.05
N LYS A 491 -3.71 -19.85 32.82
CA LYS A 491 -3.36 -18.88 33.88
C LYS A 491 -4.45 -17.83 34.11
N LYS A 492 -5.38 -17.67 33.16
CA LYS A 492 -6.47 -16.69 33.20
C LYS A 492 -5.96 -15.27 33.46
N ALA A 493 -4.82 -14.93 32.85
CA ALA A 493 -4.24 -13.60 32.92
C ALA A 493 -5.11 -12.63 32.11
N ALA A 494 -5.34 -11.43 32.65
CA ALA A 494 -5.94 -10.33 31.90
C ALA A 494 -4.83 -9.63 31.10
N LEU A 495 -4.80 -9.88 29.80
CA LEU A 495 -3.88 -9.25 28.86
C LEU A 495 -4.65 -8.37 27.89
N ASP A 496 -4.17 -7.16 27.64
CA ASP A 496 -4.67 -6.32 26.56
C ASP A 496 -3.95 -6.60 25.22
N GLU A 497 -4.52 -6.06 24.15
CA GLU A 497 -4.00 -6.22 22.78
C GLU A 497 -2.55 -5.73 22.63
N ILE A 498 -2.15 -4.68 23.35
CA ILE A 498 -0.77 -4.16 23.27
C ILE A 498 0.19 -5.06 24.02
N GLN A 499 -0.19 -5.55 25.19
CA GLN A 499 0.64 -6.49 25.94
C GLN A 499 0.91 -7.76 25.13
N ALA A 500 -0.05 -8.21 24.32
CA ALA A 500 0.16 -9.31 23.39
C ALA A 500 1.10 -8.91 22.23
N ALA A 501 0.90 -7.75 21.59
CA ALA A 501 1.79 -7.25 20.55
C ALA A 501 3.25 -7.06 21.03
N ASP A 502 3.44 -6.40 22.17
CA ASP A 502 4.76 -6.19 22.81
C ASP A 502 5.44 -7.53 23.09
N LYS A 503 4.67 -8.55 23.51
CA LYS A 503 5.22 -9.88 23.79
C LYS A 503 5.67 -10.60 22.53
N LEU A 504 4.95 -10.45 21.43
CA LEU A 504 5.36 -11.00 20.14
C LEU A 504 6.66 -10.34 19.65
N GLU A 505 6.78 -9.02 19.77
CA GLU A 505 8.03 -8.32 19.46
C GLU A 505 9.19 -8.83 20.34
N GLU A 506 8.97 -9.03 21.64
CA GLU A 506 9.98 -9.62 22.54
C GLU A 506 10.49 -10.97 22.00
N PHE A 507 9.59 -11.87 21.59
CA PHE A 507 9.98 -13.16 21.04
C PHE A 507 10.72 -13.05 19.70
N ARG A 508 10.30 -12.16 18.80
CA ARG A 508 11.01 -11.89 17.54
C ARG A 508 12.39 -11.32 17.76
N SER A 509 12.52 -10.38 18.71
CA SER A 509 13.76 -9.68 19.00
C SER A 509 14.89 -10.56 19.54
N ALA A 510 14.53 -11.73 20.09
CA ALA A 510 15.49 -12.74 20.51
C ALA A 510 16.08 -13.55 19.33
N GLY A 511 15.46 -13.47 18.14
CA GLY A 511 15.86 -14.19 16.94
C GLY A 511 17.12 -13.61 16.29
N LYS A 512 17.91 -14.49 15.67
CA LYS A 512 19.09 -14.09 14.90
C LYS A 512 18.68 -13.19 13.71
N ASP A 513 19.52 -12.20 13.43
CA ASP A 513 19.40 -11.26 12.32
C ASP A 513 18.18 -10.32 12.40
N PHE A 514 17.43 -10.31 13.51
CA PHE A 514 16.31 -9.37 13.73
C PHE A 514 16.82 -7.93 13.79
N VAL A 515 16.06 -7.02 13.14
CA VAL A 515 16.35 -5.58 13.09
C VAL A 515 15.24 -4.77 13.75
N GLY A 516 13.99 -5.12 13.51
CA GLY A 516 12.81 -4.40 14.01
C GLY A 516 11.53 -4.98 13.43
N LEU A 517 10.37 -4.42 13.76
CA LEU A 517 9.11 -4.78 13.10
C LEU A 517 9.05 -4.24 11.67
N SER A 518 8.29 -4.90 10.79
CA SER A 518 8.06 -4.44 9.40
C SER A 518 6.79 -3.56 9.26
N PHE A 519 5.95 -3.51 10.30
CA PHE A 519 4.86 -2.56 10.52
C PHE A 519 4.37 -2.67 11.98
N ASP A 520 3.50 -1.75 12.43
CA ASP A 520 2.82 -1.85 13.72
C ASP A 520 1.99 -3.14 13.80
N THR A 521 2.22 -3.97 14.82
CA THR A 521 1.44 -5.20 14.99
C THR A 521 -0.04 -4.89 15.23
N ILE A 522 -0.90 -5.45 14.39
CA ILE A 522 -2.35 -5.45 14.55
C ILE A 522 -2.70 -6.64 15.45
N SER A 523 -2.84 -6.37 16.75
CA SER A 523 -3.39 -7.31 17.73
C SER A 523 -4.82 -6.89 18.06
N SER A 524 -5.80 -7.74 17.73
CA SER A 524 -7.21 -7.35 17.78
C SER A 524 -8.08 -8.48 18.32
N THR A 525 -8.96 -8.20 19.28
CA THR A 525 -9.94 -9.16 19.80
C THR A 525 -11.38 -8.74 19.49
N GLY A 526 -12.24 -9.71 19.17
CA GLY A 526 -13.66 -9.51 18.92
C GLY A 526 -13.93 -8.41 17.88
N PRO A 527 -14.76 -7.40 18.19
CA PRO A 527 -15.12 -6.34 17.24
C PRO A 527 -13.95 -5.55 16.67
N ASN A 528 -12.83 -5.45 17.40
CA ASN A 528 -11.64 -4.76 16.91
C ASN A 528 -11.04 -5.48 15.70
N ALA A 529 -11.16 -6.82 15.62
CA ALA A 529 -10.66 -7.60 14.50
C ALA A 529 -11.41 -7.30 13.19
N ALA A 530 -12.63 -6.74 13.25
CA ALA A 530 -13.38 -6.28 12.07
C ALA A 530 -12.80 -4.99 11.47
N VAL A 531 -11.98 -4.24 12.22
CA VAL A 531 -11.34 -3.01 11.73
C VAL A 531 -10.03 -3.40 11.03
N ILE A 532 -10.05 -3.38 9.70
CA ILE A 532 -8.99 -3.92 8.84
C ILE A 532 -7.57 -3.46 9.24
N HIS A 533 -7.40 -2.15 9.50
CA HIS A 533 -6.14 -1.55 9.97
C HIS A 533 -6.28 -1.03 11.41
N TYR A 534 -6.79 -1.87 12.32
CA TYR A 534 -6.84 -1.54 13.73
C TYR A 534 -5.43 -1.34 14.29
N LYS A 535 -5.23 -0.27 15.05
CA LYS A 535 -4.00 -0.03 15.80
C LYS A 535 -4.37 0.08 17.28
N PRO A 536 -3.99 -0.89 18.13
CA PRO A 536 -4.28 -0.80 19.55
C PRO A 536 -3.48 0.35 20.18
N GLU A 537 -4.15 1.19 20.97
CA GLU A 537 -3.54 2.34 21.65
C GLU A 537 -3.53 2.15 23.17
N LYS A 538 -2.42 2.54 23.81
CA LYS A 538 -2.20 2.22 25.23
C LYS A 538 -3.22 2.94 26.10
N GLY A 539 -3.92 2.16 26.92
CA GLY A 539 -5.02 2.66 27.76
C GLY A 539 -6.36 2.82 27.02
N LEU A 540 -6.41 2.58 25.71
CA LEU A 540 -7.60 2.66 24.86
C LEU A 540 -7.89 1.36 24.08
N CYS A 541 -7.11 0.30 24.31
CA CYS A 541 -7.26 -1.01 23.68
C CYS A 541 -8.06 -1.99 24.56
N ALA A 542 -8.57 -3.06 23.94
CA ALA A 542 -9.40 -4.05 24.63
C ALA A 542 -8.54 -5.07 25.41
N THR A 543 -9.10 -5.58 26.51
CA THR A 543 -8.61 -6.83 27.11
C THR A 543 -9.03 -8.00 26.22
N ILE A 544 -8.11 -8.91 25.94
CA ILE A 544 -8.34 -10.06 25.05
C ILE A 544 -9.32 -11.03 25.71
N ASP A 545 -10.44 -11.30 25.04
CA ASP A 545 -11.40 -12.31 25.45
C ASP A 545 -11.05 -13.65 24.79
N PRO A 546 -10.71 -14.71 25.55
CA PRO A 546 -10.43 -16.02 24.97
C PRO A 546 -11.63 -16.66 24.26
N ASN A 547 -12.85 -16.22 24.53
CA ASN A 547 -14.07 -16.71 23.87
C ASN A 547 -14.51 -15.89 22.66
N ALA A 548 -13.67 -14.95 22.22
CA ALA A 548 -13.85 -14.20 20.99
C ALA A 548 -12.73 -14.53 20.00
N ILE A 549 -12.95 -14.19 18.73
CA ILE A 549 -11.89 -14.16 17.71
C ILE A 549 -10.72 -13.27 18.18
N TYR A 550 -9.50 -13.75 17.96
CA TYR A 550 -8.27 -12.99 18.11
C TYR A 550 -7.53 -12.99 16.77
N LEU A 551 -7.34 -11.81 16.17
CA LEU A 551 -6.58 -11.61 14.95
C LEU A 551 -5.24 -10.98 15.29
N CYS A 552 -4.17 -11.59 14.79
CA CYS A 552 -2.80 -11.10 14.91
C CYS A 552 -2.17 -11.00 13.54
N ASP A 553 -1.99 -9.77 13.06
CA ASP A 553 -1.26 -9.46 11.84
C ASP A 553 0.01 -8.68 12.20
N SER A 554 1.15 -9.19 11.76
CA SER A 554 2.44 -8.75 12.26
C SER A 554 3.60 -9.23 11.40
N GLY A 555 4.68 -8.46 11.33
CA GLY A 555 5.88 -8.85 10.61
C GLY A 555 7.15 -8.23 11.18
N ALA A 556 8.30 -8.69 10.69
CA ALA A 556 9.61 -8.22 11.11
C ALA A 556 10.59 -8.01 9.94
N GLN A 557 11.51 -7.08 10.17
CA GLN A 557 12.71 -6.86 9.37
C GLN A 557 13.85 -7.72 9.91
N TYR A 558 14.46 -8.50 9.04
CA TYR A 558 15.69 -9.23 9.28
C TYR A 558 16.74 -8.79 8.25
N PHE A 559 18.03 -8.90 8.55
CA PHE A 559 19.08 -8.57 7.56
C PHE A 559 18.94 -9.33 6.24
N ASP A 560 18.38 -10.54 6.29
CA ASP A 560 18.18 -11.45 5.16
C ASP A 560 16.76 -11.44 4.58
N GLY A 561 15.82 -10.64 5.09
CA GLY A 561 14.46 -10.59 4.52
C GLY A 561 13.45 -9.81 5.35
N THR A 562 12.23 -9.71 4.83
CA THR A 562 11.10 -9.05 5.49
C THR A 562 9.97 -10.08 5.63
N THR A 563 9.30 -10.13 6.78
CA THR A 563 8.13 -11.00 6.98
C THR A 563 6.86 -10.20 7.10
N ASP A 564 5.76 -10.85 6.72
CA ASP A 564 4.38 -10.40 6.88
C ASP A 564 3.49 -11.64 7.06
N VAL A 565 2.67 -11.64 8.10
CA VAL A 565 1.86 -12.81 8.45
C VAL A 565 0.72 -12.44 9.40
N THR A 566 -0.46 -12.80 8.94
CA THR A 566 -1.69 -12.81 9.72
C THR A 566 -2.13 -14.22 10.09
N ARG A 567 -2.47 -14.42 11.37
CA ARG A 567 -3.26 -15.56 11.85
C ARG A 567 -4.45 -15.07 12.65
N THR A 568 -5.58 -15.74 12.42
CA THR A 568 -6.79 -15.58 13.21
C THR A 568 -7.00 -16.83 14.06
N LEU A 569 -7.21 -16.65 15.37
CA LEU A 569 -7.33 -17.72 16.37
C LEU A 569 -8.63 -17.59 17.16
N HIS A 570 -8.98 -18.67 17.85
CA HIS A 570 -10.04 -18.69 18.86
C HIS A 570 -9.64 -19.66 19.98
N PHE A 571 -9.53 -19.16 21.21
CA PHE A 571 -9.01 -19.93 22.36
C PHE A 571 -10.10 -20.69 23.14
N GLY A 572 -11.38 -20.33 22.94
CA GLY A 572 -12.56 -20.99 23.50
C GLY A 572 -13.32 -21.83 22.46
N THR A 573 -14.65 -21.78 22.49
CA THR A 573 -15.52 -22.45 21.51
C THR A 573 -16.05 -21.47 20.46
N PRO A 574 -15.58 -21.50 19.20
CA PRO A 574 -16.08 -20.61 18.16
C PRO A 574 -17.48 -21.00 17.69
N THR A 575 -18.24 -20.00 17.26
CA THR A 575 -19.58 -20.15 16.69
C THR A 575 -19.56 -20.83 15.31
N PRO A 576 -20.68 -21.42 14.85
CA PRO A 576 -20.78 -21.96 13.49
C PRO A 576 -20.46 -20.92 12.41
N GLN A 577 -20.87 -19.67 12.60
CA GLN A 577 -20.64 -18.57 11.67
C GLN A 577 -19.17 -18.17 11.58
N GLU A 578 -18.47 -18.09 12.71
CA GLU A 578 -17.02 -17.83 12.73
C GLU A 578 -16.24 -18.95 12.03
N LYS A 579 -16.63 -20.22 12.25
CA LYS A 579 -16.01 -21.37 11.55
C LYS A 579 -16.28 -21.34 10.05
N GLU A 580 -17.50 -21.04 9.64
CA GLU A 580 -17.86 -20.92 8.23
C GLU A 580 -17.05 -19.81 7.55
N ALA A 581 -17.05 -18.61 8.13
CA ALA A 581 -16.30 -17.47 7.60
C ALA A 581 -14.79 -17.76 7.53
N TYR A 582 -14.20 -18.35 8.58
CA TYR A 582 -12.78 -18.72 8.60
C TYR A 582 -12.46 -19.73 7.51
N THR A 583 -13.31 -20.73 7.34
CA THR A 583 -13.09 -21.79 6.35
C THR A 583 -13.23 -21.25 4.92
N LEU A 584 -14.15 -20.33 4.66
CA LEU A 584 -14.25 -19.67 3.34
C LEU A 584 -13.01 -18.85 3.01
N VAL A 585 -12.49 -18.09 3.98
CA VAL A 585 -11.22 -17.33 3.83
C VAL A 585 -10.05 -18.28 3.59
N LEU A 586 -9.96 -19.38 4.35
CA LEU A 586 -8.92 -20.39 4.19
C LEU A 586 -8.95 -21.04 2.80
N LYS A 587 -10.15 -21.39 2.30
CA LYS A 587 -10.29 -21.94 0.94
C LYS A 587 -9.81 -20.95 -0.12
N GLY A 588 -10.09 -19.66 0.06
CA GLY A 588 -9.55 -18.60 -0.79
C GLY A 588 -8.02 -18.53 -0.76
N ASN A 589 -7.43 -18.64 0.42
CA ASN A 589 -5.98 -18.65 0.61
C ASN A 589 -5.34 -19.86 -0.11
N ILE A 590 -5.86 -21.06 0.12
CA ILE A 590 -5.38 -22.31 -0.51
C ILE A 590 -5.53 -22.27 -2.03
N ALA A 591 -6.66 -21.79 -2.55
CA ALA A 591 -6.92 -21.74 -3.98
C ALA A 591 -5.92 -20.85 -4.73
N LEU A 592 -5.45 -19.78 -4.08
CA LEU A 592 -4.41 -18.93 -4.64
C LEU A 592 -3.00 -19.52 -4.44
N ASP A 593 -2.70 -20.06 -3.25
CA ASP A 593 -1.40 -20.70 -2.97
C ASP A 593 -1.10 -21.88 -3.91
N THR A 594 -2.13 -22.63 -4.29
CA THR A 594 -2.03 -23.79 -5.18
C THR A 594 -2.21 -23.46 -6.67
N ALA A 595 -2.41 -22.18 -7.02
CA ALA A 595 -2.66 -21.78 -8.38
C ALA A 595 -1.46 -22.05 -9.30
N VAL A 596 -1.75 -22.59 -10.49
CA VAL A 596 -0.78 -22.78 -11.58
C VAL A 596 -1.25 -21.99 -12.79
N PHE A 597 -0.42 -21.08 -13.29
CA PHE A 597 -0.81 -20.10 -14.30
C PHE A 597 0.30 -19.87 -15.35
N PRO A 598 -0.04 -19.53 -16.60
CA PRO A 598 0.97 -19.32 -17.64
C PRO A 598 1.76 -18.03 -17.40
N LYS A 599 3.03 -18.02 -17.81
CA LYS A 599 3.85 -16.80 -17.85
C LYS A 599 3.14 -15.67 -18.61
N GLY A 600 3.15 -14.48 -18.02
CA GLY A 600 2.44 -13.30 -18.55
C GLY A 600 1.13 -13.00 -17.82
N THR A 601 0.68 -13.89 -16.92
CA THR A 601 -0.46 -13.63 -16.02
C THR A 601 -0.07 -12.56 -15.00
N ASN A 602 -0.98 -11.61 -14.74
CA ASN A 602 -0.81 -10.57 -13.74
C ASN A 602 -1.66 -10.86 -12.49
N GLY A 603 -1.36 -10.20 -11.37
CA GLY A 603 -2.06 -10.46 -10.12
C GLY A 603 -3.53 -10.02 -10.12
N PHE A 604 -3.92 -9.08 -10.98
CA PHE A 604 -5.33 -8.72 -11.19
C PHE A 604 -6.14 -9.93 -11.70
N ALA A 605 -5.58 -10.72 -12.63
CA ALA A 605 -6.28 -11.84 -13.23
C ALA A 605 -6.56 -13.01 -12.27
N ILE A 606 -5.77 -13.15 -11.20
CA ILE A 606 -5.86 -14.27 -10.24
C ILE A 606 -6.46 -13.88 -8.89
N ASP A 607 -6.73 -12.59 -8.64
CA ASP A 607 -7.36 -12.10 -7.40
C ASP A 607 -8.72 -12.79 -7.11
N SER A 608 -9.52 -13.03 -8.15
CA SER A 608 -10.82 -13.68 -8.01
C SER A 608 -10.76 -15.12 -7.48
N LEU A 609 -9.61 -15.80 -7.57
CA LEU A 609 -9.44 -17.17 -7.05
C LEU A 609 -9.60 -17.21 -5.54
N ALA A 610 -9.18 -16.16 -4.84
CA ALA A 610 -9.32 -16.06 -3.39
C ALA A 610 -10.75 -15.62 -2.98
N ARG A 611 -11.40 -14.77 -3.79
CA ARG A 611 -12.72 -14.21 -3.48
C ARG A 611 -13.90 -15.15 -3.74
N GLN A 612 -13.76 -16.06 -4.71
CA GLN A 612 -14.88 -16.84 -5.23
C GLN A 612 -15.71 -17.58 -4.16
N TYR A 613 -15.08 -18.03 -3.06
CA TYR A 613 -15.76 -18.76 -1.98
C TYR A 613 -16.64 -17.83 -1.14
N LEU A 614 -16.15 -16.63 -0.81
CA LEU A 614 -16.93 -15.59 -0.13
C LEU A 614 -18.04 -15.05 -1.03
N TRP A 615 -17.73 -14.77 -2.31
CA TRP A 615 -18.71 -14.27 -3.27
C TRP A 615 -19.90 -15.21 -3.46
N LYS A 616 -19.66 -16.53 -3.42
CA LYS A 616 -20.75 -17.52 -3.50
C LYS A 616 -21.76 -17.39 -2.35
N GLN A 617 -21.35 -16.80 -1.22
CA GLN A 617 -22.20 -16.52 -0.06
C GLN A 617 -22.66 -15.06 0.01
N GLY A 618 -22.35 -14.23 -1.00
CA GLY A 618 -22.65 -12.80 -0.98
C GLY A 618 -21.73 -11.97 -0.07
N LEU A 619 -20.58 -12.52 0.31
CA LEU A 619 -19.58 -11.88 1.17
C LEU A 619 -18.37 -11.39 0.35
N ASP A 620 -17.61 -10.42 0.86
CA ASP A 620 -16.37 -9.92 0.23
C ASP A 620 -15.46 -9.23 1.27
N TYR A 621 -14.26 -8.81 0.86
CA TYR A 621 -13.32 -7.99 1.64
C TYR A 621 -12.81 -6.78 0.86
N ARG A 622 -12.62 -5.66 1.58
CA ARG A 622 -12.38 -4.33 1.00
C ARG A 622 -10.89 -3.96 0.84
N HIS A 623 -10.03 -4.94 0.61
CA HIS A 623 -8.60 -4.76 0.33
C HIS A 623 -8.14 -5.68 -0.82
N GLY A 624 -6.90 -5.51 -1.28
CA GLY A 624 -6.27 -6.43 -2.25
C GLY A 624 -6.03 -7.80 -1.62
N THR A 625 -5.88 -8.84 -2.44
CA THR A 625 -5.55 -10.18 -1.96
C THR A 625 -4.07 -10.34 -1.63
N GLY A 626 -3.21 -9.45 -2.12
CA GLY A 626 -1.83 -9.37 -1.68
C GLY A 626 -1.00 -8.28 -2.37
N HIS A 627 0.20 -8.06 -1.86
CA HIS A 627 1.18 -7.10 -2.33
C HIS A 627 2.55 -7.75 -2.48
N GLY A 628 3.47 -7.14 -3.25
CA GLY A 628 4.86 -7.59 -3.22
C GLY A 628 5.53 -7.26 -1.88
N VAL A 629 6.59 -7.99 -1.54
CA VAL A 629 7.37 -7.79 -0.31
C VAL A 629 8.86 -7.63 -0.62
N GLY A 630 9.49 -6.59 -0.08
CA GLY A 630 10.91 -6.29 -0.28
C GLY A 630 11.86 -7.17 0.54
N SER A 631 13.11 -7.32 0.09
CA SER A 631 14.15 -8.06 0.82
C SER A 631 14.89 -7.12 1.79
N PHE A 632 14.56 -7.21 3.09
CA PHE A 632 14.99 -6.25 4.12
C PHE A 632 14.73 -4.80 3.65
N LEU A 633 13.48 -4.53 3.27
CA LEU A 633 12.99 -3.29 2.65
C LEU A 633 11.50 -3.15 3.02
N ASN A 634 10.76 -2.28 2.33
CA ASN A 634 9.34 -2.10 2.56
C ASN A 634 8.57 -3.42 2.51
N VAL A 635 7.70 -3.63 3.49
CA VAL A 635 6.78 -4.79 3.52
C VAL A 635 5.79 -4.72 2.36
N HIS A 636 5.33 -3.52 2.00
CA HIS A 636 4.56 -3.27 0.79
C HIS A 636 5.50 -2.78 -0.34
N GLU A 637 5.80 -3.68 -1.27
CA GLU A 637 6.69 -3.42 -2.39
C GLU A 637 5.99 -3.62 -3.73
N GLY A 638 5.84 -2.53 -4.49
CA GLY A 638 5.39 -2.59 -5.88
C GLY A 638 6.53 -2.99 -6.85
N PRO A 639 6.24 -3.09 -8.16
CA PRO A 639 4.95 -2.78 -8.80
C PRO A 639 3.97 -3.97 -8.84
N ILE A 640 4.42 -5.16 -8.44
CA ILE A 640 3.61 -6.38 -8.39
C ILE A 640 2.62 -6.37 -7.22
N GLY A 641 1.57 -7.17 -7.32
CA GLY A 641 0.57 -7.40 -6.28
C GLY A 641 -0.64 -8.13 -6.86
N ILE A 642 -1.53 -8.61 -6.00
CA ILE A 642 -2.72 -9.39 -6.34
C ILE A 642 -3.94 -8.61 -5.84
N GLY A 643 -4.77 -8.12 -6.74
CA GLY A 643 -5.86 -7.24 -6.36
C GLY A 643 -6.59 -6.61 -7.53
N THR A 644 -7.66 -5.88 -7.24
CA THR A 644 -8.50 -5.20 -8.23
C THR A 644 -7.98 -3.80 -8.63
N ARG A 645 -6.84 -3.36 -8.07
CA ARG A 645 -6.23 -2.07 -8.43
C ARG A 645 -5.71 -2.13 -9.87
N LYS A 646 -6.04 -1.13 -10.69
CA LYS A 646 -5.65 -1.06 -12.12
C LYS A 646 -4.14 -1.24 -12.35
N GLN A 647 -3.30 -0.75 -11.44
CA GLN A 647 -1.85 -0.88 -11.51
C GLN A 647 -1.36 -2.34 -11.55
N TYR A 648 -2.10 -3.29 -10.97
CA TYR A 648 -1.75 -4.72 -11.02
C TYR A 648 -2.05 -5.37 -12.37
N ILE A 649 -2.61 -4.62 -13.33
CA ILE A 649 -2.76 -5.07 -14.72
C ILE A 649 -1.45 -4.88 -15.50
N ASP A 650 -0.67 -3.86 -15.15
CA ASP A 650 0.47 -3.36 -15.94
C ASP A 650 1.74 -4.21 -15.81
N VAL A 651 1.79 -5.12 -14.83
CA VAL A 651 2.95 -5.98 -14.54
C VAL A 651 2.53 -7.43 -14.36
N ALA A 652 3.05 -8.29 -15.22
CA ALA A 652 2.91 -9.73 -15.09
C ALA A 652 3.79 -10.26 -13.95
N LEU A 653 3.31 -11.29 -13.25
CA LEU A 653 4.10 -12.01 -12.26
C LEU A 653 5.25 -12.77 -12.94
N ALA A 654 6.39 -12.84 -12.27
CA ALA A 654 7.61 -13.47 -12.73
C ALA A 654 8.24 -14.32 -11.61
N ALA A 655 8.96 -15.37 -12.00
CA ALA A 655 9.73 -16.17 -11.04
C ALA A 655 10.71 -15.28 -10.24
N GLY A 656 10.78 -15.50 -8.94
CA GLY A 656 11.54 -14.68 -8.00
C GLY A 656 10.75 -13.49 -7.42
N ASN A 657 9.52 -13.25 -7.84
CA ASN A 657 8.61 -12.36 -7.11
C ASN A 657 8.25 -12.97 -5.75
N VAL A 658 8.16 -12.13 -4.72
CA VAL A 658 7.65 -12.51 -3.38
C VAL A 658 6.42 -11.66 -3.09
N LEU A 659 5.30 -12.29 -2.76
CA LEU A 659 3.98 -11.67 -2.59
C LEU A 659 3.28 -12.20 -1.34
N SER A 660 2.44 -11.38 -0.71
CA SER A 660 1.45 -11.88 0.24
C SER A 660 0.26 -12.55 -0.47
N ILE A 661 -0.39 -13.46 0.24
CA ILE A 661 -1.70 -14.05 -0.08
C ILE A 661 -2.51 -13.95 1.20
N GLU A 662 -3.38 -12.95 1.29
CA GLU A 662 -4.00 -12.47 2.54
C GLU A 662 -5.51 -12.23 2.41
N PRO A 663 -6.33 -13.17 1.90
CA PRO A 663 -7.78 -12.97 1.90
C PRO A 663 -8.32 -12.78 3.33
N GLY A 664 -9.47 -12.11 3.42
CA GLY A 664 -10.13 -11.87 4.70
C GLY A 664 -11.65 -11.75 4.62
N TYR A 665 -12.28 -11.59 5.77
CA TYR A 665 -13.70 -11.27 5.93
C TYR A 665 -13.88 -10.50 7.24
N TYR A 666 -14.68 -9.44 7.23
CA TYR A 666 -14.84 -8.54 8.37
C TYR A 666 -16.32 -8.27 8.61
N GLU A 667 -16.84 -8.76 9.74
CA GLU A 667 -18.21 -8.53 10.20
C GLU A 667 -18.21 -7.33 11.15
N ASP A 668 -18.66 -6.18 10.66
CA ASP A 668 -18.64 -4.91 11.38
C ASP A 668 -19.27 -5.04 12.77
N GLY A 669 -18.49 -4.71 13.80
CA GLY A 669 -18.95 -4.75 15.19
C GLY A 669 -18.98 -6.13 15.84
N ALA A 670 -18.54 -7.19 15.15
CA ALA A 670 -18.51 -8.56 15.69
C ALA A 670 -17.09 -9.16 15.70
N TYR A 671 -16.53 -9.46 14.53
CA TYR A 671 -15.22 -10.09 14.38
C TYR A 671 -14.65 -9.87 12.97
N GLY A 672 -13.35 -10.11 12.81
CA GLY A 672 -12.72 -10.16 11.49
C GLY A 672 -11.71 -11.29 11.41
N ILE A 673 -11.53 -11.77 10.20
CA ILE A 673 -10.68 -12.91 9.87
C ILE A 673 -9.79 -12.51 8.72
N ARG A 674 -8.50 -12.77 8.86
CA ARG A 674 -7.53 -12.74 7.78
C ARG A 674 -6.55 -13.91 7.95
N ILE A 675 -6.18 -14.52 6.83
CA ILE A 675 -5.21 -15.61 6.78
C ILE A 675 -4.19 -15.23 5.73
N GLU A 676 -2.97 -15.01 6.17
CA GLU A 676 -1.93 -14.48 5.31
C GLU A 676 -0.64 -15.29 5.34
N ASN A 677 -0.11 -15.53 4.14
CA ASN A 677 1.21 -16.12 3.95
C ASN A 677 1.97 -15.30 2.91
N LEU A 678 3.29 -15.29 3.00
CA LEU A 678 4.15 -14.92 1.88
C LEU A 678 4.44 -16.14 1.00
N ALA A 679 4.46 -15.88 -0.31
CA ALA A 679 4.68 -16.85 -1.35
C ALA A 679 5.67 -16.35 -2.40
N ILE A 680 6.56 -17.24 -2.84
CA ILE A 680 7.52 -17.00 -3.92
C ILE A 680 6.93 -17.54 -5.22
N VAL A 681 6.88 -16.71 -6.27
CA VAL A 681 6.55 -17.18 -7.63
C VAL A 681 7.72 -18.00 -8.16
N LYS A 682 7.45 -19.21 -8.63
CA LYS A 682 8.45 -20.10 -9.24
C LYS A 682 7.92 -20.74 -10.51
N GLU A 683 8.83 -21.19 -11.36
CA GLU A 683 8.49 -22.06 -12.47
C GLU A 683 8.05 -23.44 -11.97
N VAL A 684 6.99 -23.98 -12.59
CA VAL A 684 6.45 -25.29 -12.26
C VAL A 684 6.30 -26.13 -13.52
N GLU A 685 6.66 -27.40 -13.42
CA GLU A 685 6.41 -28.36 -14.49
C GLU A 685 4.93 -28.74 -14.51
N THR A 686 4.35 -28.76 -15.71
CA THR A 686 2.96 -29.13 -15.94
C THR A 686 2.88 -30.35 -16.86
N LYS A 687 1.78 -31.11 -16.76
CA LYS A 687 1.57 -32.31 -17.57
C LYS A 687 1.63 -32.04 -19.08
N TYR A 688 1.17 -30.86 -19.49
CA TYR A 688 1.15 -30.41 -20.88
C TYR A 688 1.65 -28.97 -20.95
N GLN A 689 2.37 -28.64 -22.02
CA GLN A 689 2.78 -27.27 -22.32
C GLN A 689 1.90 -26.73 -23.47
N PHE A 690 1.06 -25.74 -23.16
CA PHE A 690 0.25 -25.06 -24.18
C PHE A 690 1.05 -23.92 -24.82
N GLY A 691 1.65 -24.19 -25.97
CA GLY A 691 2.65 -23.33 -26.59
C GLY A 691 4.01 -23.39 -25.88
N ASP A 692 5.00 -22.63 -26.37
CA ASP A 692 6.37 -22.60 -25.82
C ASP A 692 6.50 -21.69 -24.58
N LYS A 693 5.47 -21.63 -23.72
CA LYS A 693 5.44 -20.75 -22.54
C LYS A 693 5.59 -21.56 -21.25
N PRO A 694 6.49 -21.16 -20.33
CA PRO A 694 6.57 -21.77 -19.01
C PRO A 694 5.32 -21.42 -18.19
N TYR A 695 5.05 -22.26 -17.21
CA TYR A 695 4.00 -22.05 -16.22
C TYR A 695 4.64 -21.71 -14.87
N PHE A 696 3.94 -20.88 -14.11
CA PHE A 696 4.32 -20.47 -12.78
C PHE A 696 3.32 -21.00 -11.75
N GLY A 697 3.80 -21.14 -10.53
CA GLY A 697 3.01 -21.37 -9.33
C GLY A 697 3.70 -20.73 -8.13
N PHE A 698 3.26 -21.08 -6.93
CA PHE A 698 3.77 -20.52 -5.70
C PHE A 698 4.56 -21.53 -4.85
N GLU A 699 5.45 -21.00 -4.03
CA GLU A 699 6.09 -21.66 -2.89
C GLU A 699 5.80 -20.81 -1.66
N HIS A 700 4.93 -21.27 -0.75
CA HIS A 700 4.73 -20.58 0.52
C HIS A 700 5.98 -20.66 1.39
N VAL A 701 6.30 -19.57 2.07
CA VAL A 701 7.46 -19.48 2.97
C VAL A 701 7.08 -19.25 4.42
N THR A 702 5.88 -18.74 4.71
CA THR A 702 5.38 -18.55 6.09
C THR A 702 5.21 -19.89 6.80
N MET A 703 5.88 -20.05 7.95
CA MET A 703 5.92 -21.32 8.70
C MET A 703 5.12 -21.26 10.02
N VAL A 704 3.81 -21.00 9.93
CA VAL A 704 2.93 -20.84 11.10
C VAL A 704 1.66 -21.68 10.94
N PRO A 705 1.27 -22.51 11.93
CA PRO A 705 0.04 -23.30 11.85
C PRO A 705 -1.22 -22.46 11.64
N TYR A 706 -2.24 -23.06 11.04
CA TYR A 706 -3.59 -22.49 10.96
C TYR A 706 -4.37 -22.81 12.24
N CYS A 707 -5.38 -22.00 12.60
CA CYS A 707 -6.20 -22.29 13.77
C CYS A 707 -7.14 -23.47 13.49
N ARG A 708 -6.75 -24.67 13.96
CA ARG A 708 -7.50 -25.90 13.76
C ARG A 708 -8.92 -25.83 14.33
N ASN A 709 -9.09 -25.11 15.45
CA ASN A 709 -10.38 -24.92 16.12
C ASN A 709 -11.40 -24.15 15.25
N LEU A 710 -10.94 -23.24 14.39
CA LEU A 710 -11.79 -22.44 13.50
C LEU A 710 -12.12 -23.12 12.17
N ILE A 711 -11.52 -24.26 11.86
CA ILE A 711 -11.76 -24.96 10.59
C ILE A 711 -13.01 -25.84 10.70
N ASN A 712 -13.97 -25.61 9.79
CA ASN A 712 -15.05 -26.55 9.53
C ASN A 712 -14.57 -27.61 8.51
N VAL A 713 -14.12 -28.75 9.02
CA VAL A 713 -13.50 -29.84 8.24
C VAL A 713 -14.45 -30.43 7.19
N ASP A 714 -15.77 -30.33 7.38
CA ASP A 714 -16.77 -30.84 6.44
C ASP A 714 -16.89 -29.96 5.18
N MET A 715 -16.39 -28.72 5.21
CA MET A 715 -16.37 -27.81 4.06
C MET A 715 -15.11 -27.96 3.19
N LEU A 716 -14.12 -28.71 3.66
CA LEU A 716 -12.85 -28.90 2.96
C LEU A 716 -12.91 -30.05 1.96
N THR A 717 -12.36 -29.84 0.77
CA THR A 717 -12.15 -30.93 -0.19
C THR A 717 -11.00 -31.83 0.25
N PRO A 718 -10.89 -33.07 -0.29
CA PRO A 718 -9.74 -33.92 -0.02
C PRO A 718 -8.39 -33.26 -0.34
N GLU A 719 -8.31 -32.48 -1.42
CA GLU A 719 -7.10 -31.78 -1.85
C GLU A 719 -6.71 -30.66 -0.89
N GLU A 720 -7.70 -29.92 -0.35
CA GLU A 720 -7.46 -28.87 0.64
C GLU A 720 -6.96 -29.46 1.97
N LYS A 721 -7.51 -30.61 2.40
CA LYS A 721 -7.02 -31.33 3.59
C LYS A 721 -5.59 -31.83 3.39
N GLU A 722 -5.31 -32.40 2.22
CA GLU A 722 -3.96 -32.87 1.87
C GLU A 722 -2.95 -31.71 1.85
N TRP A 723 -3.33 -30.54 1.31
CA TRP A 723 -2.49 -29.35 1.35
C TRP A 723 -2.23 -28.89 2.78
N LEU A 724 -3.26 -28.85 3.65
CA LEU A 724 -3.10 -28.48 5.05
C LEU A 724 -2.17 -29.45 5.79
N ASN A 725 -2.34 -30.76 5.56
CA ASN A 725 -1.51 -31.79 6.19
C ASN A 725 -0.04 -31.66 5.78
N LYS A 726 0.23 -31.39 4.48
CA LYS A 726 1.59 -31.14 3.98
C LYS A 726 2.19 -29.86 4.56
N SER A 727 1.41 -28.78 4.61
CA SER A 727 1.85 -27.52 5.21
C SER A 727 2.18 -27.70 6.69
N ASN A 728 1.34 -28.40 7.44
CA ASN A 728 1.58 -28.74 8.85
C ASN A 728 2.84 -29.58 9.05
N GLU A 729 3.07 -30.59 8.21
CA GLU A 729 4.29 -31.40 8.24
C GLU A 729 5.54 -30.55 7.97
N GLU A 730 5.49 -29.67 6.98
CA GLU A 730 6.59 -28.76 6.65
C GLU A 730 6.90 -27.77 7.78
N ILE A 731 5.87 -27.17 8.37
CA ILE A 731 5.98 -26.28 9.53
C ILE A 731 6.64 -27.02 10.69
N LEU A 732 6.17 -28.22 11.02
CA LEU A 732 6.71 -29.03 12.10
C LEU A 732 8.19 -29.34 11.85
N ASN A 733 8.52 -29.86 10.66
CA ASN A 733 9.89 -30.24 10.30
C ASN A 733 10.87 -29.07 10.37
N LYS A 734 10.43 -27.86 9.99
CA LYS A 734 11.31 -26.67 9.95
C LYS A 734 11.42 -25.93 11.29
N THR A 735 10.46 -26.07 12.19
CA THR A 735 10.39 -25.25 13.42
C THR A 735 10.53 -26.03 14.73
N LEU A 736 10.27 -27.34 14.74
CA LEU A 736 10.22 -28.12 15.99
C LEU A 736 11.51 -28.07 16.83
N GLU A 737 12.67 -28.02 16.18
CA GLU A 737 13.97 -28.00 16.87
C GLU A 737 14.22 -26.72 17.69
N TYR A 738 13.52 -25.62 17.39
CA TYR A 738 13.60 -24.39 18.17
C TYR A 738 13.02 -24.56 19.59
N PHE A 739 12.23 -25.62 19.83
CA PHE A 739 11.47 -25.83 21.06
C PHE A 739 11.97 -27.04 21.87
N ASN A 740 13.19 -27.51 21.62
CA ASN A 740 13.78 -28.64 22.37
C ASN A 740 13.82 -28.41 23.89
N ASN A 741 13.90 -27.15 24.33
CA ASN A 741 13.88 -26.75 25.75
C ASN A 741 12.62 -25.93 26.12
N ASP A 742 11.56 -25.99 25.31
CA ASP A 742 10.31 -25.24 25.49
C ASP A 742 9.12 -26.19 25.30
N GLU A 743 8.85 -26.98 26.35
CA GLU A 743 7.84 -28.04 26.30
C GLU A 743 6.43 -27.51 26.01
N LEU A 744 6.10 -26.32 26.51
CA LEU A 744 4.82 -25.65 26.25
C LEU A 744 4.63 -25.44 24.74
N THR A 745 5.60 -24.78 24.10
CA THR A 745 5.52 -24.48 22.67
C THR A 745 5.61 -25.74 21.81
N ARG A 746 6.45 -26.70 22.21
CA ARG A 746 6.57 -27.99 21.52
C ARG A 746 5.24 -28.74 21.50
N ASN A 747 4.57 -28.86 22.65
CA ASN A 747 3.29 -29.57 22.74
C ASN A 747 2.17 -28.82 22.01
N TRP A 748 2.16 -27.50 22.10
CA TRP A 748 1.25 -26.65 21.32
C TRP A 748 1.42 -26.89 19.82
N LEU A 749 2.65 -26.84 19.30
CA LEU A 749 2.94 -27.03 17.88
C LEU A 749 2.51 -28.41 17.39
N LEU A 750 2.83 -29.47 18.14
CA LEU A 750 2.42 -30.84 17.78
C LEU A 750 0.90 -30.97 17.67
N ARG A 751 0.14 -30.34 18.57
CA ARG A 751 -1.32 -30.35 18.57
C ARG A 751 -1.91 -29.56 17.40
N GLU A 752 -1.39 -28.36 17.15
CA GLU A 752 -1.89 -27.51 16.04
C GLU A 752 -1.49 -28.02 14.65
N THR A 753 -0.50 -28.91 14.57
CA THR A 753 -0.06 -29.54 13.31
C THR A 753 -0.57 -30.98 13.12
N GLU A 754 -1.52 -31.44 13.94
CA GLU A 754 -2.15 -32.74 13.73
C GLU A 754 -2.86 -32.82 12.36
N PRO A 755 -2.79 -33.97 11.67
CA PRO A 755 -3.51 -34.17 10.41
C PRO A 755 -5.05 -34.02 10.53
N PHE A 756 -5.68 -33.57 9.45
CA PHE A 756 -7.13 -33.40 9.27
C PHE A 756 -7.84 -34.61 8.67
#